data_AF-W7XFI2-F1
#
_entry.id   AF-W7XFI2-F1
#
_cell.length_a   1.000
_cell.length_b   1.000
_cell.length_c   1.000
_cell.angle_alpha   90.00
_cell.angle_beta   90.00
_cell.angle_gamma   90.00
#
_symmetry.space_group_name_H-M   'P 1'
#
loop_
_entity.id
_entity.type
_entity.pdbx_description
1 polymer ?
#
loop_
_entity_poly.entity_id
_entity_poly.type
_entity_poly.pdbx_seq_one_letter_code
_entity_poly.pdbx_strand_id
1 'polypeptide(L)'
;MNSRYKSNLGQASSDQPQPEPSVNQQPIDTDPSWKHAFYIVTSITLLLSFIIVIIGDPHKLSNPVDPDGNPCGQGDLKDYPYIYFVTPSKQYLSRTVCVKECKVYSVQPQLNDKLDCYVNSVVKSCNFNIPRSNDRSEEVLLYDTAVYLGKVCMPKNVGYYKLIFEALHISKIDQILSDVYATFPYLVIFGLLAFVLSFATKYIIDQKSMVNQSIKVYFFLSTVGFMLLGTLFLFRTLHLATASQPDDKNVIGDKDKLMQEVDSSNSSFVGNLLISIICFVNGILYIKSFLESNTEEQTKGQIKKMRNTMLEFISDIIKCQNLIYLPIFAFAIFILISLLFFRVVLNLFSLGSTKSDDQGWPFEQFKTSGFAYFLMIFLFVGFFWIFIFILQFCEYLVYYLSISEMNIRNERNHEGFDQDRIRGLKEIFSTEVTKMYQFRIGTIAKCSILYFLLYIPRSILESIDTSYQRKLDKFRQDILLNQSRIPRDEEIPHTSFMKIQRSLCQWYEGNELLKGLQPYGFFYSISNQIGFSEAGIKMQKLIDQTAFWFEDMLDEGETFENQIKYSICFIVGLSFTLAIFSSSSLQVSTIMVPIAFMFIISYVISLLYVNMYGSIYSTFIVYYLVFQYPNDHDHRQFISNELQLNKFEDFINKITADPPVIVFALQL
;
A
#
# COMPACT_ATOMS: atom_id res chain seq x y z
N MET A 1 31.38 65.09 64.73
CA MET A 1 30.97 65.23 63.31
C MET A 1 31.31 63.94 62.59
N ASN A 2 30.34 63.39 61.86
CA ASN A 2 30.35 62.12 61.11
C ASN A 2 30.11 60.83 61.91
N SER A 3 29.05 60.87 62.73
CA SER A 3 28.14 59.73 62.94
C SER A 3 26.91 59.95 62.06
N ARG A 4 26.72 59.14 61.02
CA ARG A 4 25.46 58.86 60.30
C ARG A 4 25.82 58.24 58.96
N TYR A 5 25.94 56.91 58.91
CA TYR A 5 25.68 56.06 57.73
C TYR A 5 25.86 54.58 58.15
N LYS A 6 25.10 54.17 59.17
CA LYS A 6 24.93 52.77 59.57
C LYS A 6 23.51 52.60 60.08
N SER A 7 22.60 52.26 59.18
CA SER A 7 21.34 51.53 59.41
C SER A 7 20.39 51.86 58.25
N ASN A 8 20.34 51.01 57.23
CA ASN A 8 19.20 50.80 56.32
C ASN A 8 19.61 49.88 55.15
N LEU A 9 20.27 48.76 55.46
CA LEU A 9 20.12 47.56 54.64
C LEU A 9 18.99 46.78 55.28
N GLY A 10 17.77 47.11 54.86
CA GLY A 10 16.60 46.33 55.18
C GLY A 10 16.83 44.89 54.74
N GLN A 11 16.51 43.97 55.63
CA GLN A 11 16.27 42.58 55.31
C GLN A 11 15.30 42.53 54.12
N ALA A 12 15.82 42.28 52.92
CA ALA A 12 14.99 41.72 51.87
C ALA A 12 14.55 40.36 52.40
N SER A 13 13.27 40.23 52.71
CA SER A 13 12.67 38.94 53.06
C SER A 13 13.06 37.97 51.97
N SER A 14 13.67 36.85 52.37
CA SER A 14 13.79 35.68 51.53
C SER A 14 12.39 35.06 51.41
N ASP A 15 11.47 35.77 50.77
CA ASP A 15 10.23 35.18 50.26
C ASP A 15 10.65 34.35 49.05
N GLN A 16 11.26 33.18 49.31
CA GLN A 16 11.30 32.13 48.32
C GLN A 16 9.84 31.88 47.94
N PRO A 17 9.45 32.06 46.66
CA PRO A 17 8.10 31.78 46.24
C PRO A 17 7.78 30.36 46.70
N GLN A 18 6.74 30.22 47.53
CA GLN A 18 6.27 28.90 47.92
C GLN A 18 6.07 28.11 46.63
N PRO A 19 6.65 26.89 46.50
CA PRO A 19 6.50 26.09 45.30
C PRO A 19 5.00 25.99 45.04
N GLU A 20 4.56 26.51 43.88
CA GLU A 20 3.16 26.46 43.49
C GLU A 20 2.68 25.04 43.72
N PRO A 21 1.54 24.84 44.42
CA PRO A 21 1.06 23.52 44.73
C PRO A 21 1.01 22.73 43.43
N SER A 22 1.79 21.65 43.37
CA SER A 22 1.91 20.81 42.19
C SER A 22 0.50 20.44 41.78
N VAL A 23 -0.01 21.09 40.72
CA VAL A 23 -1.32 20.83 40.18
C VAL A 23 -1.33 19.34 39.91
N ASN A 24 -2.14 18.59 40.66
CA ASN A 24 -2.31 17.16 40.45
C ASN A 24 -2.91 16.99 39.05
N GLN A 25 -2.04 16.94 38.04
CA GLN A 25 -2.39 16.61 36.68
C GLN A 25 -2.87 15.17 36.73
N GLN A 26 -4.19 15.00 36.79
CA GLN A 26 -4.77 13.68 36.61
C GLN A 26 -4.26 13.17 35.25
N PRO A 27 -3.69 11.96 35.21
CA PRO A 27 -3.21 11.39 33.96
C PRO A 27 -4.38 11.40 32.99
N ILE A 28 -4.20 12.08 31.85
CA ILE A 28 -5.22 12.18 30.81
C ILE A 28 -5.42 10.76 30.30
N ASP A 29 -6.50 10.13 30.76
CA ASP A 29 -6.82 8.78 30.36
C ASP A 29 -7.19 8.78 28.88
N THR A 30 -6.61 7.84 28.14
CA THR A 30 -6.92 7.64 26.72
C THR A 30 -8.41 7.61 26.47
N ASP A 31 -8.82 7.97 25.26
CA ASP A 31 -10.18 7.74 24.74
C ASP A 31 -10.54 6.24 24.83
N PRO A 32 -11.19 5.77 25.92
CA PRO A 32 -11.23 4.36 26.27
C PRO A 32 -12.16 3.60 25.32
N SER A 33 -13.14 4.32 24.77
CA SER A 33 -14.07 3.87 23.74
C SER A 33 -13.33 3.32 22.52
N TRP A 34 -12.30 4.02 22.02
CA TRP A 34 -11.56 3.56 20.84
C TRP A 34 -10.63 2.39 21.12
N LYS A 35 -10.05 2.34 22.33
CA LYS A 35 -9.28 1.18 22.80
C LYS A 35 -10.18 -0.08 22.82
N HIS A 36 -11.36 0.03 23.42
CA HIS A 36 -12.31 -1.09 23.47
C HIS A 36 -12.82 -1.45 22.07
N ALA A 37 -13.17 -0.47 21.23
CA ALA A 37 -13.61 -0.71 19.85
C ALA A 37 -12.55 -1.46 19.05
N PHE A 38 -11.28 -1.04 19.13
CA PHE A 38 -10.19 -1.71 18.44
C PHE A 38 -10.01 -3.16 18.89
N TYR A 39 -10.02 -3.42 20.20
CA TYR A 39 -9.92 -4.78 20.73
C TYR A 39 -11.11 -5.65 20.33
N ILE A 40 -12.32 -5.13 20.36
CA ILE A 40 -13.53 -5.85 19.95
C ILE A 40 -13.44 -6.21 18.48
N VAL A 41 -13.17 -5.23 17.60
CA VAL A 41 -13.10 -5.47 16.15
C VAL A 41 -11.96 -6.43 15.82
N THR A 42 -10.76 -6.22 16.38
CA THR A 42 -9.62 -7.12 16.19
C THR A 42 -9.94 -8.55 16.64
N SER A 43 -10.56 -8.71 17.82
CA SER A 43 -10.92 -10.04 18.35
C SER A 43 -11.96 -10.72 17.47
N ILE A 44 -12.98 -9.99 17.00
CA ILE A 44 -13.99 -10.52 16.08
C ILE A 44 -13.36 -10.91 14.74
N THR A 45 -12.51 -10.06 14.17
CA THR A 45 -11.78 -10.33 12.91
C THR A 45 -10.92 -11.59 13.04
N LEU A 46 -10.15 -11.73 14.13
CA LEU A 46 -9.30 -12.90 14.35
C LEU A 46 -10.12 -14.17 14.62
N LEU A 47 -11.20 -14.08 15.40
CA LEU A 47 -12.10 -15.20 15.68
C LEU A 47 -12.77 -15.70 14.39
N LEU A 48 -13.34 -14.79 13.60
CA LEU A 48 -13.96 -15.13 12.31
C LEU A 48 -12.93 -15.69 11.34
N SER A 49 -11.72 -15.13 11.30
CA SER A 49 -10.61 -15.66 10.51
C SER A 49 -10.29 -17.10 10.88
N PHE A 50 -10.20 -17.40 12.17
CA PHE A 50 -9.93 -18.75 12.66
C PHE A 50 -11.05 -19.73 12.29
N ILE A 51 -12.32 -19.33 12.47
CA ILE A 51 -13.49 -20.12 12.08
C ILE A 51 -13.48 -20.42 10.58
N ILE A 52 -13.23 -19.41 9.74
CA ILE A 52 -13.17 -19.56 8.28
C ILE A 52 -12.05 -20.50 7.87
N VAL A 53 -10.87 -20.40 8.49
CA VAL A 53 -9.73 -21.29 8.18
C VAL A 53 -10.01 -22.75 8.55
N ILE A 54 -10.80 -23.00 9.60
CA ILE A 54 -11.20 -24.36 10.01
C ILE A 54 -12.26 -24.95 9.08
N ILE A 55 -13.27 -24.15 8.71
CA ILE A 55 -14.44 -24.63 7.95
C ILE A 55 -14.14 -24.64 6.44
N GLY A 56 -13.33 -23.71 5.96
CA GLY A 56 -13.00 -23.59 4.54
C GLY A 56 -12.17 -24.76 4.03
N ASP A 57 -12.42 -25.09 2.77
CA ASP A 57 -11.65 -26.07 2.02
C ASP A 57 -11.30 -25.49 0.65
N PRO A 58 -10.13 -24.85 0.50
CA PRO A 58 -9.75 -24.19 -0.74
C PRO A 58 -9.59 -25.17 -1.90
N HIS A 59 -9.50 -26.48 -1.65
CA HIS A 59 -9.45 -27.48 -2.72
C HIS A 59 -10.77 -27.55 -3.50
N LYS A 60 -11.89 -27.12 -2.92
CA LYS A 60 -13.20 -27.10 -3.59
C LYS A 60 -13.29 -26.07 -4.72
N LEU A 61 -12.50 -24.99 -4.66
CA LEU A 61 -12.58 -23.89 -5.62
C LEU A 61 -12.08 -24.24 -7.03
N SER A 62 -11.30 -25.31 -7.17
CA SER A 62 -10.56 -25.59 -8.41
C SER A 62 -10.67 -27.03 -8.89
N ASN A 63 -11.46 -27.87 -8.20
CA ASN A 63 -11.62 -29.25 -8.63
C ASN A 63 -12.64 -29.32 -9.77
N PRO A 64 -12.26 -29.84 -10.94
CA PRO A 64 -13.23 -30.14 -11.97
C PRO A 64 -14.10 -31.31 -11.50
N VAL A 65 -15.34 -31.30 -11.94
CA VAL A 65 -16.30 -32.37 -11.70
C VAL A 65 -16.57 -33.13 -12.99
N ASP A 66 -16.77 -34.43 -12.86
CA ASP A 66 -17.30 -35.23 -13.96
C ASP A 66 -18.83 -34.97 -14.13
N PRO A 67 -19.46 -35.52 -15.18
CA PRO A 67 -20.89 -35.34 -15.44
C PRO A 67 -21.81 -35.92 -14.37
N ASP A 68 -21.29 -36.76 -13.46
CA ASP A 68 -22.03 -37.33 -12.33
C ASP A 68 -21.94 -36.42 -11.09
N GLY A 69 -21.25 -35.28 -11.19
CA GLY A 69 -21.01 -34.36 -10.09
C GLY A 69 -19.90 -34.82 -9.14
N ASN A 70 -19.09 -35.81 -9.54
CA ASN A 70 -18.00 -36.30 -8.71
C ASN A 70 -16.74 -35.44 -8.95
N PRO A 71 -16.17 -34.80 -7.91
CA PRO A 71 -14.96 -33.99 -8.07
C PRO A 71 -13.72 -34.86 -8.29
N CYS A 72 -13.00 -34.62 -9.38
CA CYS A 72 -11.76 -35.32 -9.68
C CYS A 72 -10.72 -35.09 -8.58
N GLY A 73 -10.02 -36.15 -8.15
CA GLY A 73 -9.00 -36.08 -7.10
C GLY A 73 -9.52 -36.12 -5.66
N GLN A 74 -10.81 -36.37 -5.44
CA GLN A 74 -11.41 -36.51 -4.11
C GLN A 74 -12.18 -37.84 -3.95
N GLY A 75 -12.32 -38.31 -2.71
CA GLY A 75 -13.04 -39.56 -2.41
C GLY A 75 -12.46 -40.76 -3.17
N ASP A 76 -13.33 -41.49 -3.86
CA ASP A 76 -12.95 -42.64 -4.70
C ASP A 76 -12.14 -42.24 -5.95
N LEU A 77 -12.18 -40.96 -6.33
CA LEU A 77 -11.44 -40.37 -7.45
C LEU A 77 -10.08 -39.81 -7.06
N LYS A 78 -9.57 -40.10 -5.86
CA LYS A 78 -8.29 -39.55 -5.36
C LYS A 78 -7.11 -39.81 -6.32
N ASP A 79 -7.10 -40.96 -6.98
CA ASP A 79 -6.06 -41.35 -7.94
C ASP A 79 -6.29 -40.78 -9.36
N TYR A 80 -7.39 -40.06 -9.59
CA TYR A 80 -7.77 -39.48 -10.87
C TYR A 80 -7.95 -37.95 -10.74
N PRO A 81 -6.87 -37.17 -10.56
CA PRO A 81 -6.96 -35.76 -10.18
C PRO A 81 -7.22 -34.79 -11.34
N TYR A 82 -7.21 -35.26 -12.58
CA TYR A 82 -7.35 -34.42 -13.77
C TYR A 82 -8.66 -34.68 -14.50
N ILE A 83 -9.25 -33.66 -15.13
CA ILE A 83 -10.40 -33.83 -16.05
C ILE A 83 -9.92 -33.89 -17.50
N TYR A 84 -10.49 -34.82 -18.28
CA TYR A 84 -10.21 -35.03 -19.69
C TYR A 84 -11.49 -34.96 -20.53
N PHE A 85 -11.43 -34.30 -21.69
CA PHE A 85 -12.55 -34.17 -22.62
C PHE A 85 -12.47 -35.28 -23.67
N VAL A 86 -13.29 -36.32 -23.54
CA VAL A 86 -13.18 -37.50 -24.43
C VAL A 86 -13.63 -37.20 -25.87
N THR A 87 -14.46 -36.18 -26.05
CA THR A 87 -15.01 -35.78 -27.35
C THR A 87 -14.92 -34.24 -27.51
N PRO A 88 -13.78 -33.69 -27.96
CA PRO A 88 -13.56 -32.24 -28.08
C PRO A 88 -14.33 -31.60 -29.26
N SER A 89 -15.66 -31.66 -29.20
CA SER A 89 -16.60 -31.11 -30.18
C SER A 89 -17.66 -30.29 -29.45
N LYS A 90 -18.08 -29.14 -30.01
CA LYS A 90 -19.00 -28.17 -29.35
C LYS A 90 -20.24 -28.79 -28.70
N GLN A 91 -20.82 -29.82 -29.33
CA GLN A 91 -22.05 -30.48 -28.85
C GLN A 91 -21.82 -31.51 -27.74
N TYR A 92 -20.56 -31.86 -27.48
CA TYR A 92 -20.15 -32.99 -26.65
C TYR A 92 -19.11 -32.59 -25.58
N LEU A 93 -18.94 -31.29 -25.31
CA LEU A 93 -17.96 -30.80 -24.33
C LEU A 93 -18.30 -31.19 -22.88
N SER A 94 -19.54 -31.57 -22.60
CA SER A 94 -19.94 -32.17 -21.32
C SER A 94 -19.48 -33.62 -21.17
N ARG A 95 -18.95 -34.26 -22.22
CA ARG A 95 -18.39 -35.62 -22.13
C ARG A 95 -16.98 -35.55 -21.56
N THR A 96 -16.90 -35.57 -20.25
CA THR A 96 -15.64 -35.53 -19.51
C THR A 96 -15.48 -36.72 -18.58
N VAL A 97 -14.22 -37.07 -18.28
CA VAL A 97 -13.85 -38.13 -17.33
C VAL A 97 -12.68 -37.69 -16.49
N CYS A 98 -12.63 -38.18 -15.25
CA CYS A 98 -11.44 -38.01 -14.41
C CYS A 98 -10.36 -39.00 -14.86
N VAL A 99 -9.12 -38.54 -15.01
CA VAL A 99 -7.96 -39.33 -15.45
C VAL A 99 -6.81 -39.23 -14.47
N LYS A 100 -5.99 -40.28 -14.44
CA LYS A 100 -4.83 -40.39 -13.56
C LYS A 100 -3.70 -39.46 -13.96
N GLU A 101 -3.47 -39.30 -15.26
CA GLU A 101 -2.42 -38.47 -15.83
C GLU A 101 -2.83 -37.87 -17.18
N CYS A 102 -2.39 -36.65 -17.48
CA CYS A 102 -2.54 -36.06 -18.80
C CYS A 102 -1.51 -36.66 -19.76
N LYS A 103 -1.98 -37.48 -20.70
CA LYS A 103 -1.12 -38.22 -21.63
C LYS A 103 -0.40 -37.27 -22.60
N VAL A 104 0.90 -37.52 -22.77
CA VAL A 104 1.73 -36.92 -23.81
C VAL A 104 2.01 -37.97 -24.87
N TYR A 105 1.43 -37.81 -26.06
CA TYR A 105 1.61 -38.76 -27.16
C TYR A 105 2.71 -38.24 -28.09
N SER A 106 3.84 -38.95 -28.16
CA SER A 106 4.92 -38.66 -29.13
C SER A 106 4.64 -39.22 -30.53
N VAL A 107 3.71 -40.18 -30.64
CA VAL A 107 3.28 -40.85 -31.87
C VAL A 107 1.75 -40.93 -31.86
N GLN A 108 1.11 -41.02 -33.03
CA GLN A 108 -0.34 -41.16 -33.12
C GLN A 108 -0.82 -42.38 -32.29
N PRO A 109 -1.90 -42.23 -31.50
CA PRO A 109 -2.44 -43.31 -30.68
C PRO A 109 -2.83 -44.52 -31.53
N GLN A 110 -2.55 -45.71 -31.02
CA GLN A 110 -2.96 -46.98 -31.64
C GLN A 110 -4.36 -47.39 -31.16
N LEU A 111 -5.04 -48.26 -31.93
CA LEU A 111 -6.40 -48.71 -31.63
C LEU A 111 -6.54 -49.41 -30.25
N ASN A 112 -5.44 -49.95 -29.74
CA ASN A 112 -5.37 -50.65 -28.45
C ASN A 112 -4.98 -49.74 -27.29
N ASP A 113 -4.72 -48.45 -27.54
CA ASP A 113 -4.38 -47.51 -26.49
C ASP A 113 -5.60 -47.21 -25.63
N LYS A 114 -5.39 -47.15 -24.32
CA LYS A 114 -6.43 -46.91 -23.31
C LYS A 114 -6.05 -45.72 -22.45
N LEU A 115 -7.05 -44.89 -22.15
CA LEU A 115 -6.93 -43.83 -21.15
C LEU A 115 -7.20 -44.42 -19.76
N ASP A 116 -6.28 -44.18 -18.82
CA ASP A 116 -6.45 -44.56 -17.41
C ASP A 116 -7.38 -43.55 -16.73
N CYS A 117 -8.67 -43.88 -16.74
CA CYS A 117 -9.76 -43.00 -16.32
C CYS A 117 -10.71 -43.71 -15.34
N TYR A 118 -11.47 -42.90 -14.61
CA TYR A 118 -12.65 -43.35 -13.91
C TYR A 118 -13.90 -43.12 -14.77
N VAL A 119 -14.62 -44.20 -15.08
CA VAL A 119 -15.83 -44.18 -15.93
C VAL A 119 -17.05 -43.65 -15.15
N ASN A 120 -18.00 -43.03 -15.84
CA ASN A 120 -19.17 -42.36 -15.24
C ASN A 120 -20.48 -42.63 -16.00
N SER A 121 -21.56 -41.90 -15.70
CA SER A 121 -22.86 -42.12 -16.34
C SER A 121 -22.86 -41.85 -17.85
N VAL A 122 -21.99 -40.96 -18.33
CA VAL A 122 -21.92 -40.52 -19.72
C VAL A 122 -20.84 -41.27 -20.51
N VAL A 123 -19.67 -41.51 -19.91
CA VAL A 123 -18.53 -42.17 -20.55
C VAL A 123 -18.34 -43.56 -19.94
N LYS A 124 -18.84 -44.58 -20.65
CA LYS A 124 -18.85 -45.98 -20.19
C LYS A 124 -17.55 -46.73 -20.40
N SER A 125 -16.69 -46.24 -21.28
CA SER A 125 -15.42 -46.86 -21.64
C SER A 125 -14.40 -45.77 -21.95
N CYS A 126 -13.15 -46.00 -21.57
CA CYS A 126 -12.01 -45.12 -21.88
C CYS A 126 -11.02 -45.75 -22.86
N ASN A 127 -11.49 -46.76 -23.60
CA ASN A 127 -10.77 -47.31 -24.73
C ASN A 127 -10.97 -46.39 -25.94
N PHE A 128 -9.93 -46.19 -26.73
CA PHE A 128 -10.03 -45.42 -27.97
C PHE A 128 -11.13 -46.00 -28.88
N ASN A 129 -12.07 -45.16 -29.28
CA ASN A 129 -13.19 -45.55 -30.12
C ASN A 129 -13.61 -44.42 -31.05
N ILE A 130 -13.67 -44.71 -32.34
CA ILE A 130 -14.23 -43.82 -33.36
C ILE A 130 -15.47 -44.53 -33.91
N PRO A 131 -16.68 -44.14 -33.49
CA PRO A 131 -17.90 -44.80 -33.96
C PRO A 131 -18.03 -44.64 -35.48
N ARG A 132 -18.54 -45.70 -36.14
CA ARG A 132 -18.82 -45.66 -37.58
C ARG A 132 -20.07 -44.86 -37.93
N SER A 133 -20.95 -44.62 -36.96
CA SER A 133 -22.15 -43.79 -37.13
C SER A 133 -21.79 -42.31 -37.00
N ASN A 134 -22.66 -41.44 -37.53
CA ASN A 134 -22.56 -39.99 -37.33
C ASN A 134 -22.79 -39.56 -35.87
N ASP A 135 -23.27 -40.48 -35.02
CA ASP A 135 -23.45 -40.20 -33.60
C ASP A 135 -22.12 -40.38 -32.86
N ARG A 136 -21.60 -39.27 -32.34
CA ARG A 136 -20.34 -39.21 -31.58
C ARG A 136 -20.54 -39.40 -30.07
N SER A 137 -21.73 -39.84 -29.66
CA SER A 137 -22.06 -40.16 -28.25
C SER A 137 -21.31 -41.37 -27.68
N GLU A 138 -20.52 -42.10 -28.48
CA GLU A 138 -19.63 -43.16 -27.99
C GLU A 138 -18.17 -42.92 -28.37
N GLU A 139 -17.87 -41.75 -28.94
CA GLU A 139 -16.53 -41.39 -29.38
C GLU A 139 -15.63 -41.11 -28.16
N VAL A 140 -14.46 -41.74 -28.16
CA VAL A 140 -13.39 -41.50 -27.18
C VAL A 140 -12.11 -41.28 -27.97
N LEU A 141 -11.73 -40.01 -28.10
CA LEU A 141 -10.51 -39.62 -28.79
C LEU A 141 -9.35 -39.57 -27.80
N LEU A 142 -8.22 -40.11 -28.23
CA LEU A 142 -6.94 -39.92 -27.57
C LEU A 142 -6.17 -38.85 -28.34
N TYR A 143 -5.72 -37.82 -27.64
CA TYR A 143 -4.93 -36.74 -28.20
C TYR A 143 -3.90 -36.23 -27.20
N ASP A 144 -2.82 -35.62 -27.71
CA ASP A 144 -1.74 -35.08 -26.91
C ASP A 144 -2.23 -33.90 -26.06
N THR A 145 -1.96 -33.97 -24.75
CA THR A 145 -2.41 -32.99 -23.76
C THR A 145 -1.27 -32.44 -22.93
N ALA A 146 -1.51 -31.30 -22.30
CA ALA A 146 -0.68 -30.71 -21.27
C ALA A 146 -1.55 -30.41 -20.03
N VAL A 147 -0.94 -30.48 -18.86
CA VAL A 147 -1.62 -30.12 -17.61
C VAL A 147 -1.85 -28.60 -17.61
N TYR A 148 -3.10 -28.20 -17.49
CA TYR A 148 -3.54 -26.81 -17.35
C TYR A 148 -4.18 -26.62 -15.97
N LEU A 149 -3.77 -25.56 -15.26
CA LEU A 149 -4.18 -25.26 -13.88
C LEU A 149 -4.01 -26.43 -12.90
N GLY A 150 -3.08 -27.35 -13.18
CA GLY A 150 -2.85 -28.53 -12.36
C GLY A 150 -3.99 -29.56 -12.35
N LYS A 151 -5.05 -29.35 -13.12
CA LYS A 151 -6.33 -30.07 -12.98
C LYS A 151 -7.03 -30.42 -14.29
N VAL A 152 -6.69 -29.77 -15.40
CA VAL A 152 -7.32 -30.02 -16.71
C VAL A 152 -6.29 -30.54 -17.69
N CYS A 153 -6.62 -31.59 -18.44
CA CYS A 153 -5.81 -32.03 -19.55
C CYS A 153 -6.19 -31.24 -20.81
N MET A 154 -5.45 -30.17 -21.08
CA MET A 154 -5.68 -29.32 -22.25
C MET A 154 -5.00 -29.88 -23.49
N PRO A 155 -5.68 -30.00 -24.63
CA PRO A 155 -5.07 -30.46 -25.88
C PRO A 155 -3.97 -29.50 -26.35
N LYS A 156 -2.92 -30.05 -26.95
CA LYS A 156 -1.93 -29.24 -27.70
C LYS A 156 -2.44 -28.85 -29.10
N ASN A 157 -3.43 -29.56 -29.62
CA ASN A 157 -4.10 -29.18 -30.87
C ASN A 157 -4.89 -27.89 -30.67
N VAL A 158 -4.55 -26.84 -31.44
CA VAL A 158 -5.14 -25.49 -31.31
C VAL A 158 -6.66 -25.49 -31.49
N GLY A 159 -7.18 -26.32 -32.40
CA GLY A 159 -8.63 -26.42 -32.66
C GLY A 159 -9.40 -26.94 -31.45
N TYR A 160 -8.93 -28.05 -30.86
CA TYR A 160 -9.54 -28.60 -29.64
C TYR A 160 -9.30 -27.70 -28.43
N TYR A 161 -8.13 -27.06 -28.34
CA TYR A 161 -7.80 -26.15 -27.25
C TYR A 161 -8.80 -25.01 -27.17
N LYS A 162 -9.11 -24.35 -28.30
CA LYS A 162 -10.06 -23.24 -28.33
C LYS A 162 -11.46 -23.68 -27.90
N LEU A 163 -11.93 -24.83 -28.40
CA LEU A 163 -13.24 -25.37 -28.04
C LEU A 163 -13.35 -25.69 -26.55
N ILE A 164 -12.35 -26.37 -26.00
CA ILE A 164 -12.34 -26.73 -24.58
C ILE A 164 -12.20 -25.47 -23.71
N PHE A 165 -11.29 -24.56 -24.08
CA PHE A 165 -11.06 -23.32 -23.33
C PHE A 165 -12.32 -22.45 -23.21
N GLU A 166 -13.08 -22.31 -24.30
CA GLU A 166 -14.37 -21.62 -24.30
C GLU A 166 -15.37 -22.29 -23.33
N ALA A 167 -15.34 -23.61 -23.22
CA ALA A 167 -16.21 -24.40 -22.35
C ALA A 167 -15.82 -24.43 -20.87
N LEU A 168 -14.55 -24.15 -20.51
CA LEU A 168 -14.13 -24.20 -19.11
C LEU A 168 -14.82 -23.13 -18.26
N HIS A 169 -15.36 -22.05 -18.87
CA HIS A 169 -16.09 -20.96 -18.19
C HIS A 169 -15.49 -20.56 -16.83
N ILE A 170 -14.16 -20.53 -16.74
CA ILE A 170 -13.46 -20.32 -15.48
C ILE A 170 -13.79 -18.92 -14.99
N SER A 171 -14.26 -18.82 -13.74
CA SER A 171 -14.55 -17.51 -13.18
C SER A 171 -13.26 -16.69 -13.13
N LYS A 172 -13.35 -15.38 -13.38
CA LYS A 172 -12.18 -14.49 -13.27
C LYS A 172 -11.53 -14.59 -11.89
N ILE A 173 -12.32 -14.89 -10.85
CA ILE A 173 -11.84 -15.04 -9.47
C ILE A 173 -10.97 -16.29 -9.35
N ASP A 174 -11.40 -17.44 -9.88
CA ASP A 174 -10.62 -18.68 -9.81
C ASP A 174 -9.30 -18.57 -10.57
N GLN A 175 -9.34 -17.89 -11.72
CA GLN A 175 -8.13 -17.56 -12.46
C GLN A 175 -7.18 -16.72 -11.59
N ILE A 176 -7.66 -15.62 -11.02
CA ILE A 176 -6.86 -14.77 -10.12
C ILE A 176 -6.30 -15.57 -8.94
N LEU A 177 -7.10 -16.41 -8.28
CA LEU A 177 -6.67 -17.19 -7.13
C LEU A 177 -5.61 -18.22 -7.51
N SER A 178 -5.80 -18.90 -8.64
CA SER A 178 -4.81 -19.83 -9.19
C SER A 178 -3.50 -19.12 -9.51
N ASP A 179 -3.57 -17.92 -10.11
CA ASP A 179 -2.40 -17.14 -10.45
C ASP A 179 -1.63 -16.66 -9.22
N VAL A 180 -2.35 -16.18 -8.21
CA VAL A 180 -1.73 -15.78 -6.94
C VAL A 180 -1.11 -17.00 -6.25
N TYR A 181 -1.77 -18.17 -6.29
CA TYR A 181 -1.21 -19.40 -5.72
C TYR A 181 0.06 -19.85 -6.45
N ALA A 182 0.05 -19.85 -7.79
CA ALA A 182 1.19 -20.22 -8.62
C ALA A 182 2.37 -19.24 -8.44
N THR A 183 2.07 -17.95 -8.24
CA THR A 183 3.09 -16.92 -8.04
C THR A 183 3.49 -16.71 -6.58
N PHE A 184 2.81 -17.34 -5.64
CA PHE A 184 3.01 -17.14 -4.20
C PHE A 184 4.47 -17.31 -3.73
N PRO A 185 5.25 -18.31 -4.17
CA PRO A 185 6.66 -18.41 -3.80
C PRO A 185 7.47 -17.19 -4.25
N TYR A 186 7.19 -16.68 -5.45
CA TYR A 186 7.80 -15.44 -5.94
C TYR A 186 7.37 -14.25 -5.09
N LEU A 187 6.09 -14.18 -4.69
CA LEU A 187 5.61 -13.11 -3.80
C LEU A 187 6.41 -13.03 -2.50
N VAL A 188 6.67 -14.18 -1.87
CA VAL A 188 7.46 -14.27 -0.65
C VAL A 188 8.92 -13.87 -0.89
N ILE A 189 9.57 -14.42 -1.93
CA ILE A 189 10.98 -14.11 -2.24
C ILE A 189 11.18 -12.63 -2.52
N PHE A 190 10.32 -12.03 -3.35
CA PHE A 190 10.44 -10.63 -3.71
C PHE A 190 9.99 -9.67 -2.59
N GLY A 191 9.06 -10.10 -1.72
CA GLY A 191 8.77 -9.38 -0.48
C GLY A 191 9.97 -9.34 0.46
N LEU A 192 10.70 -10.45 0.61
CA LEU A 192 11.96 -10.48 1.36
C LEU A 192 13.04 -9.61 0.70
N LEU A 193 13.12 -9.59 -0.63
CA LEU A 193 14.04 -8.71 -1.35
C LEU A 193 13.71 -7.23 -1.10
N ALA A 194 12.42 -6.85 -1.15
CA ALA A 194 11.98 -5.50 -0.83
C ALA A 194 12.44 -5.09 0.57
N PHE A 195 12.26 -5.98 1.54
CA PHE A 195 12.70 -5.76 2.92
C PHE A 195 14.21 -5.58 3.04
N VAL A 196 15.00 -6.45 2.40
CA VAL A 196 16.47 -6.34 2.40
C VAL A 196 16.90 -5.04 1.73
N LEU A 197 16.27 -4.64 0.63
CA LEU A 197 16.54 -3.36 -0.04
C LEU A 197 16.18 -2.18 0.85
N SER A 198 15.02 -2.17 1.51
CA SER A 198 14.65 -1.13 2.48
C SER A 198 15.68 -1.02 3.61
N PHE A 199 16.17 -2.16 4.11
CA PHE A 199 17.20 -2.20 5.14
C PHE A 199 18.57 -1.73 4.62
N ALA A 200 18.92 -2.08 3.38
CA ALA A 200 20.16 -1.61 2.74
C ALA A 200 20.10 -0.10 2.51
N THR A 201 18.96 0.43 2.06
CA THR A 201 18.74 1.86 1.88
C THR A 201 18.98 2.62 3.18
N LYS A 202 18.51 2.10 4.32
CA LYS A 202 18.88 2.64 5.64
C LYS A 202 20.38 2.70 5.82
N TYR A 203 21.07 1.57 5.68
CA TYR A 203 22.51 1.49 5.94
C TYR A 203 23.28 2.51 5.09
N ILE A 204 22.81 2.74 3.86
CA ILE A 204 23.39 3.73 2.96
C ILE A 204 23.07 5.18 3.39
N ILE A 205 21.85 5.44 3.88
CA ILE A 205 21.47 6.76 4.45
C ILE A 205 22.30 7.08 5.71
N ASP A 206 22.61 6.09 6.53
CA ASP A 206 23.44 6.27 7.73
C ASP A 206 24.89 6.67 7.38
N GLN A 207 25.35 6.40 6.15
CA GLN A 207 26.66 6.79 5.67
C GLN A 207 26.63 8.20 5.06
N LYS A 208 27.00 9.21 5.86
CA LYS A 208 26.98 10.65 5.51
C LYS A 208 27.61 10.98 4.15
N SER A 209 28.70 10.31 3.76
CA SER A 209 29.36 10.53 2.46
C SER A 209 28.61 9.89 1.29
N MET A 210 27.83 8.85 1.55
CA MET A 210 27.12 8.08 0.55
C MET A 210 25.71 8.59 0.30
N VAL A 211 25.06 9.33 1.21
CA VAL A 211 23.67 9.80 1.04
C VAL A 211 23.46 10.52 -0.30
N ASN A 212 24.36 11.44 -0.66
CA ASN A 212 24.21 12.18 -1.91
C ASN A 212 24.44 11.28 -3.14
N GLN A 213 25.36 10.32 -3.03
CA GLN A 213 25.61 9.36 -4.11
C GLN A 213 24.48 8.33 -4.23
N SER A 214 23.92 7.90 -3.11
CA SER A 214 22.84 6.93 -3.05
C SER A 214 21.56 7.51 -3.59
N ILE A 215 21.23 8.76 -3.27
CA ILE A 215 20.12 9.48 -3.92
C ILE A 215 20.30 9.40 -5.43
N LYS A 216 21.47 9.80 -5.96
CA LYS A 216 21.73 9.77 -7.40
C LYS A 216 21.64 8.35 -7.99
N VAL A 217 22.10 7.33 -7.26
CA VAL A 217 22.02 5.92 -7.68
C VAL A 217 20.59 5.40 -7.67
N TYR A 218 19.82 5.61 -6.61
CA TYR A 218 18.40 5.24 -6.55
C TYR A 218 17.60 5.96 -7.63
N PHE A 219 17.89 7.25 -7.82
CA PHE A 219 17.29 8.03 -8.89
C PHE A 219 17.54 7.40 -10.26
N PHE A 220 18.80 7.12 -10.54
CA PHE A 220 19.22 6.50 -11.80
C PHE A 220 18.59 5.11 -11.97
N LEU A 221 18.62 4.26 -10.95
CA LEU A 221 18.05 2.91 -10.99
C LEU A 221 16.53 2.95 -11.22
N SER A 222 15.82 3.88 -10.58
CA SER A 222 14.38 4.06 -10.77
C SER A 222 14.05 4.57 -12.16
N THR A 223 14.78 5.58 -12.65
CA THR A 223 14.61 6.06 -14.02
C THR A 223 14.88 4.96 -15.04
N VAL A 224 16.05 4.32 -15.00
CA VAL A 224 16.40 3.21 -15.90
C VAL A 224 15.37 2.11 -15.80
N GLY A 225 14.98 1.79 -14.58
CA GLY A 225 13.91 0.89 -14.29
C GLY A 225 12.62 1.23 -15.05
N PHE A 226 12.03 2.41 -14.79
CA PHE A 226 10.78 2.85 -15.41
C PHE A 226 10.85 2.79 -16.93
N MET A 227 11.99 3.18 -17.50
CA MET A 227 12.21 3.09 -18.95
C MET A 227 12.24 1.63 -19.42
N LEU A 228 12.92 0.72 -18.71
CA LEU A 228 12.98 -0.70 -19.04
C LEU A 228 11.60 -1.38 -18.94
N LEU A 229 10.84 -1.16 -17.86
CA LEU A 229 9.48 -1.68 -17.74
C LEU A 229 8.57 -1.10 -18.84
N GLY A 230 8.70 0.20 -19.12
CA GLY A 230 8.01 0.86 -20.22
C GLY A 230 8.31 0.17 -21.56
N THR A 231 9.58 -0.07 -21.85
CA THR A 231 10.03 -0.75 -23.08
C THR A 231 9.54 -2.19 -23.14
N LEU A 232 9.57 -2.96 -22.04
CA LEU A 232 9.06 -4.32 -22.00
C LEU A 232 7.56 -4.39 -22.30
N PHE A 233 6.76 -3.52 -21.67
CA PHE A 233 5.33 -3.42 -21.95
C PHE A 233 5.04 -2.92 -23.36
N LEU A 234 5.87 -2.02 -23.91
CA LEU A 234 5.73 -1.56 -25.30
C LEU A 234 6.07 -2.68 -26.29
N PHE A 235 7.18 -3.38 -26.11
CA PHE A 235 7.61 -4.48 -26.97
C PHE A 235 6.55 -5.59 -26.98
N ARG A 236 5.97 -5.88 -25.81
CA ARG A 236 4.85 -6.80 -25.69
C ARG A 236 3.62 -6.32 -26.45
N THR A 237 3.26 -5.05 -26.32
CA THR A 237 2.15 -4.42 -27.04
C THR A 237 2.36 -4.52 -28.56
N LEU A 238 3.59 -4.28 -29.04
CA LEU A 238 3.98 -4.43 -30.44
C LEU A 238 3.94 -5.89 -30.90
N HIS A 239 4.38 -6.84 -30.07
CA HIS A 239 4.29 -8.26 -30.36
C HIS A 239 2.82 -8.71 -30.48
N LEU A 240 1.94 -8.26 -29.59
CA LEU A 240 0.50 -8.55 -29.68
C LEU A 240 -0.12 -7.94 -30.95
N ALA A 241 0.25 -6.71 -31.31
CA ALA A 241 -0.24 -6.06 -32.53
C ALA A 241 0.23 -6.78 -33.80
N THR A 242 1.50 -7.21 -33.85
CA THR A 242 2.06 -7.93 -35.01
C THR A 242 1.56 -9.37 -35.10
N ALA A 243 1.41 -10.07 -33.98
CA ALA A 243 0.82 -11.41 -33.94
C ALA A 243 -0.67 -11.42 -34.32
N SER A 244 -1.36 -10.27 -34.19
CA SER A 244 -2.77 -10.14 -34.53
C SER A 244 -3.06 -9.95 -36.03
N GLN A 245 -2.02 -9.89 -36.89
CA GLN A 245 -2.24 -9.95 -38.33
C GLN A 245 -2.42 -11.41 -38.77
N PRO A 246 -3.65 -11.88 -39.06
CA PRO A 246 -3.84 -13.21 -39.63
C PRO A 246 -3.14 -13.26 -40.99
N ASP A 247 -2.40 -14.34 -41.25
CA ASP A 247 -1.89 -14.63 -42.58
C ASP A 247 -3.10 -14.74 -43.53
N ASP A 248 -3.29 -13.70 -44.34
CA ASP A 248 -4.48 -13.38 -45.14
C ASP A 248 -4.85 -14.43 -46.21
N LYS A 249 -4.13 -15.54 -46.28
CA LYS A 249 -4.23 -16.48 -47.40
C LYS A 249 -5.15 -17.68 -47.18
N ASN A 250 -5.63 -17.99 -45.97
CA ASN A 250 -6.42 -19.22 -45.72
C ASN A 250 -7.63 -19.14 -44.75
N VAL A 251 -8.06 -17.97 -44.25
CA VAL A 251 -9.11 -17.90 -43.22
C VAL A 251 -10.37 -17.17 -43.71
N ILE A 252 -11.11 -17.79 -44.64
CA ILE A 252 -12.43 -17.29 -45.10
C ILE A 252 -13.59 -17.76 -44.19
N GLY A 253 -13.32 -18.53 -43.13
CA GLY A 253 -14.39 -19.28 -42.44
C GLY A 253 -15.01 -18.70 -41.17
N ASP A 254 -14.39 -17.76 -40.45
CA ASP A 254 -14.83 -17.53 -39.06
C ASP A 254 -14.52 -16.11 -38.53
N LYS A 255 -15.23 -15.11 -39.08
CA LYS A 255 -15.13 -13.69 -38.65
C LYS A 255 -15.40 -13.50 -37.16
N ASP A 256 -16.31 -14.27 -36.59
CA ASP A 256 -16.71 -14.16 -35.19
C ASP A 256 -15.59 -14.66 -34.26
N LYS A 257 -14.81 -15.66 -34.69
CA LYS A 257 -13.62 -16.13 -33.97
C LYS A 257 -12.49 -15.11 -33.98
N LEU A 258 -12.34 -14.32 -35.04
CA LEU A 258 -11.36 -13.25 -35.12
C LEU A 258 -11.77 -12.10 -34.18
N MET A 259 -13.06 -11.76 -34.13
CA MET A 259 -13.55 -10.65 -33.33
C MET A 259 -13.45 -10.90 -31.81
N GLN A 260 -13.70 -12.14 -31.36
CA GLN A 260 -13.58 -12.50 -29.93
C GLN A 260 -12.13 -12.58 -29.44
N GLU A 261 -11.20 -12.98 -30.31
CA GLU A 261 -9.75 -13.00 -30.02
C GLU A 261 -9.18 -11.58 -30.02
N VAL A 262 -9.71 -10.70 -30.88
CA VAL A 262 -9.40 -9.27 -30.91
C VAL A 262 -9.92 -8.57 -29.65
N ASP A 263 -11.13 -8.86 -29.16
CA ASP A 263 -11.69 -8.18 -27.98
C ASP A 263 -10.95 -8.49 -26.67
N SER A 264 -10.56 -9.75 -26.46
CA SER A 264 -9.77 -10.14 -25.28
C SER A 264 -8.33 -9.60 -25.36
N SER A 265 -7.73 -9.62 -26.56
CA SER A 265 -6.43 -9.01 -26.86
C SER A 265 -6.44 -7.50 -26.62
N ASN A 266 -7.49 -6.80 -27.05
CA ASN A 266 -7.60 -5.34 -27.00
C ASN A 266 -7.56 -4.80 -25.57
N SER A 267 -8.21 -5.47 -24.61
CA SER A 267 -8.18 -5.04 -23.20
C SER A 267 -6.77 -5.09 -22.61
N SER A 268 -6.02 -6.16 -22.93
CA SER A 268 -4.62 -6.31 -22.51
C SER A 268 -3.68 -5.37 -23.24
N PHE A 269 -3.95 -5.08 -24.52
CA PHE A 269 -3.21 -4.13 -25.35
C PHE A 269 -3.29 -2.73 -24.77
N VAL A 270 -4.51 -2.22 -24.53
CA VAL A 270 -4.71 -0.87 -23.98
C VAL A 270 -4.10 -0.75 -22.59
N GLY A 271 -4.27 -1.78 -21.73
CA GLY A 271 -3.66 -1.80 -20.39
C GLY A 271 -2.14 -1.73 -20.44
N ASN A 272 -1.48 -2.59 -21.24
CA ASN A 272 -0.03 -2.60 -21.37
C ASN A 272 0.52 -1.30 -21.96
N LEU A 273 -0.18 -0.72 -22.94
CA LEU A 273 0.19 0.56 -23.54
C LEU A 273 0.06 1.71 -22.53
N LEU A 274 -1.03 1.78 -21.78
CA LEU A 274 -1.23 2.79 -20.73
C LEU A 274 -0.16 2.69 -19.65
N ILE A 275 0.15 1.49 -19.18
CA ILE A 275 1.21 1.26 -18.19
C ILE A 275 2.55 1.68 -18.75
N SER A 276 2.86 1.34 -20.00
CA SER A 276 4.08 1.75 -20.67
C SER A 276 4.21 3.28 -20.72
N ILE A 277 3.15 3.99 -21.13
CA ILE A 277 3.11 5.45 -21.15
C ILE A 277 3.29 6.02 -19.74
N ILE A 278 2.59 5.49 -18.74
CA ILE A 278 2.72 5.92 -17.34
C ILE A 278 4.15 5.73 -16.86
N CYS A 279 4.80 4.60 -17.17
CA CYS A 279 6.19 4.35 -16.81
C CYS A 279 7.13 5.36 -17.49
N PHE A 280 6.97 5.64 -18.79
CA PHE A 280 7.78 6.64 -19.49
C PHE A 280 7.57 8.06 -18.97
N VAL A 281 6.32 8.47 -18.73
CA VAL A 281 5.99 9.78 -18.17
C VAL A 281 6.61 9.94 -16.79
N ASN A 282 6.49 8.93 -15.92
CA ASN A 282 7.15 8.95 -14.63
C ASN A 282 8.67 9.02 -14.81
N GLY A 283 9.29 8.20 -15.67
CA GLY A 283 10.72 8.27 -15.97
C GLY A 283 11.20 9.67 -16.37
N ILE A 284 10.43 10.36 -17.23
CA ILE A 284 10.71 11.75 -17.64
C ILE A 284 10.53 12.74 -16.50
N LEU A 285 9.45 12.64 -15.72
CA LEU A 285 9.22 13.48 -14.56
C LEU A 285 10.34 13.32 -13.52
N TYR A 286 10.83 12.10 -13.35
CA TYR A 286 12.03 11.83 -12.57
C TYR A 286 13.23 12.57 -13.20
N ILE A 287 13.59 12.33 -14.47
CA ILE A 287 14.74 13.03 -15.09
C ILE A 287 14.66 14.55 -14.88
N LYS A 288 13.47 15.14 -15.05
CA LYS A 288 13.24 16.56 -14.78
C LYS A 288 13.55 16.94 -13.33
N SER A 289 12.96 16.24 -12.35
CA SER A 289 13.20 16.48 -10.92
C SER A 289 14.68 16.37 -10.54
N PHE A 290 15.42 15.44 -11.16
CA PHE A 290 16.87 15.30 -10.95
C PHE A 290 17.67 16.46 -11.54
N LEU A 291 17.30 16.94 -12.72
CA LEU A 291 17.94 18.10 -13.34
C LEU A 291 17.70 19.36 -12.49
N GLU A 292 16.46 19.55 -12.02
CA GLU A 292 16.06 20.66 -11.14
C GLU A 292 16.80 20.62 -9.79
N SER A 293 16.92 19.42 -9.20
CA SER A 293 17.67 19.21 -7.94
C SER A 293 19.16 19.57 -8.07
N ASN A 294 19.80 19.25 -9.20
CA ASN A 294 21.22 19.61 -9.39
C ASN A 294 21.42 21.12 -9.60
N THR A 295 20.42 21.84 -10.13
CA THR A 295 20.50 23.30 -10.27
C THR A 295 20.33 24.07 -8.96
N GLU A 296 19.63 23.50 -7.97
CA GLU A 296 19.38 24.13 -6.68
C GLU A 296 20.53 23.95 -5.66
N GLU A 297 21.50 23.09 -5.96
CA GLU A 297 22.66 22.79 -5.09
C GLU A 297 23.58 24.01 -4.87
N GLN A 298 23.42 25.09 -5.65
CA GLN A 298 24.16 26.36 -5.47
C GLN A 298 23.52 27.36 -4.50
N THR A 299 22.22 27.30 -4.22
CA THR A 299 21.52 28.32 -3.40
C THR A 299 21.40 27.97 -1.92
N LYS A 300 21.61 26.72 -1.50
CA LYS A 300 21.17 26.24 -0.18
C LYS A 300 22.29 25.70 0.72
N GLY A 301 23.36 26.48 0.91
CA GLY A 301 24.45 26.14 1.84
C GLY A 301 24.02 25.93 3.29
N GLN A 302 22.97 26.64 3.75
CA GLN A 302 22.42 26.49 5.10
C GLN A 302 21.59 25.21 5.28
N ILE A 303 20.75 24.86 4.31
CA ILE A 303 19.98 23.60 4.34
C ILE A 303 20.94 22.40 4.29
N LYS A 304 22.03 22.49 3.52
CA LYS A 304 23.08 21.46 3.52
C LYS A 304 23.72 21.28 4.90
N LYS A 305 23.97 22.37 5.64
CA LYS A 305 24.52 22.32 7.00
C LYS A 305 23.50 21.69 7.97
N MET A 306 22.25 22.12 7.92
CA MET A 306 21.17 21.60 8.77
C MET A 306 20.90 20.11 8.50
N ARG A 307 20.83 19.71 7.23
CA ARG A 307 20.72 18.30 6.79
C ARG A 307 21.84 17.44 7.36
N ASN A 308 23.08 17.93 7.33
CA ASN A 308 24.23 17.19 7.86
C ASN A 308 24.16 17.03 9.39
N THR A 309 23.77 18.06 10.13
CA THR A 309 23.55 17.98 11.59
C THR A 309 22.43 16.99 11.92
N MET A 310 21.38 17.00 11.10
CA MET A 310 20.23 16.13 11.26
C MET A 310 20.58 14.66 10.99
N LEU A 311 21.36 14.37 9.95
CA LEU A 311 21.84 13.02 9.65
C LEU A 311 22.76 12.47 10.74
N GLU A 312 23.63 13.30 11.32
CA GLU A 312 24.45 12.91 12.48
C GLU A 312 23.57 12.53 13.67
N PHE A 313 22.56 13.34 13.94
CA PHE A 313 21.61 13.09 15.01
C PHE A 313 20.79 11.80 14.80
N ILE A 314 20.30 11.57 13.59
CA ILE A 314 19.55 10.34 13.23
C ILE A 314 20.44 9.10 13.43
N SER A 315 21.69 9.14 12.95
CA SER A 315 22.66 8.06 13.15
C SER A 315 22.87 7.74 14.65
N ASP A 316 22.95 8.77 15.50
CA ASP A 316 23.13 8.60 16.95
C ASP A 316 21.91 7.93 17.59
N ILE A 317 20.68 8.37 17.27
CA ILE A 317 19.44 7.77 17.76
C ILE A 317 19.35 6.29 17.38
N ILE A 318 19.60 5.99 16.11
CA ILE A 318 19.47 4.63 15.58
C ILE A 318 20.43 3.67 16.30
N LYS A 319 21.65 4.13 16.60
CA LYS A 319 22.67 3.33 17.31
C LYS A 319 22.34 3.13 18.79
N CYS A 320 21.75 4.12 19.45
CA CYS A 320 21.58 4.12 20.92
C CYS A 320 20.50 3.15 21.43
N GLN A 321 19.47 2.81 20.64
CA GLN A 321 18.23 2.28 21.22
C GLN A 321 17.69 0.99 20.61
N ASN A 322 18.48 0.22 19.84
CA ASN A 322 17.97 -1.02 19.23
C ASN A 322 16.72 -0.80 18.35
N LEU A 323 16.43 0.46 17.96
CA LEU A 323 15.35 0.88 17.06
C LEU A 323 15.38 0.14 15.72
N ILE A 324 16.53 -0.41 15.37
CA ILE A 324 16.74 -1.27 14.20
C ILE A 324 15.84 -2.51 14.22
N TYR A 325 15.50 -3.07 15.39
CA TYR A 325 14.67 -4.26 15.47
C TYR A 325 13.17 -3.99 15.32
N LEU A 326 12.72 -2.76 15.57
CA LEU A 326 11.30 -2.41 15.50
C LEU A 326 10.73 -2.57 14.07
N PRO A 327 11.36 -2.06 13.00
CA PRO A 327 10.90 -2.32 11.63
C PRO A 327 10.96 -3.80 11.25
N ILE A 328 11.98 -4.53 11.73
CA ILE A 328 12.15 -5.97 11.47
C ILE A 328 11.00 -6.76 12.09
N PHE A 329 10.69 -6.49 13.35
CA PHE A 329 9.60 -7.11 14.08
C PHE A 329 8.25 -6.77 13.46
N ALA A 330 8.01 -5.49 13.15
CA ALA A 330 6.78 -5.05 12.51
C ALA A 330 6.61 -5.76 11.16
N PHE A 331 7.64 -5.79 10.32
CA PHE A 331 7.62 -6.52 9.04
C PHE A 331 7.28 -8.00 9.19
N ALA A 332 7.85 -8.70 10.17
CA ALA A 332 7.53 -10.10 10.43
C ALA A 332 6.04 -10.28 10.79
N ILE A 333 5.48 -9.36 11.59
CA ILE A 333 4.04 -9.33 11.88
C ILE A 333 3.23 -9.04 10.60
N PHE A 334 3.65 -8.09 9.76
CA PHE A 334 2.97 -7.78 8.49
C PHE A 334 2.90 -8.99 7.58
N ILE A 335 4.00 -9.74 7.42
CA ILE A 335 4.00 -10.99 6.67
C ILE A 335 2.99 -11.95 7.30
N LEU A 336 3.07 -12.20 8.61
CA LEU A 336 2.19 -13.17 9.28
C LEU A 336 0.71 -12.83 9.08
N ILE A 337 0.33 -11.56 9.27
CA ILE A 337 -1.04 -11.09 9.08
C ILE A 337 -1.45 -11.18 7.61
N SER A 338 -0.56 -10.89 6.66
CA SER A 338 -0.84 -10.99 5.22
C SER A 338 -1.05 -12.43 4.79
N LEU A 339 -0.25 -13.37 5.30
CA LEU A 339 -0.40 -14.80 5.09
C LEU A 339 -1.72 -15.31 5.66
N LEU A 340 -2.07 -14.87 6.87
CA LEU A 340 -3.34 -15.19 7.50
C LEU A 340 -4.51 -14.64 6.67
N PHE A 341 -4.47 -13.37 6.27
CA PHE A 341 -5.49 -12.75 5.43
C PHE A 341 -5.68 -13.50 4.12
N PHE A 342 -4.59 -13.81 3.41
CA PHE A 342 -4.66 -14.56 2.16
C PHE A 342 -5.28 -15.94 2.35
N ARG A 343 -4.88 -16.67 3.41
CA ARG A 343 -5.47 -17.95 3.76
C ARG A 343 -6.96 -17.80 4.07
N VAL A 344 -7.36 -16.79 4.82
CA VAL A 344 -8.77 -16.53 5.16
C VAL A 344 -9.58 -16.24 3.91
N VAL A 345 -9.09 -15.42 2.98
CA VAL A 345 -9.79 -15.10 1.73
C VAL A 345 -10.03 -16.35 0.88
N LEU A 346 -9.00 -17.20 0.70
CA LEU A 346 -9.14 -18.47 -0.02
C LEU A 346 -10.18 -19.39 0.61
N ASN A 347 -10.14 -19.53 1.93
CA ASN A 347 -11.08 -20.36 2.67
C ASN A 347 -12.50 -19.78 2.64
N LEU A 348 -12.64 -18.45 2.68
CA LEU A 348 -13.93 -17.78 2.62
C LEU A 348 -14.62 -18.00 1.28
N PHE A 349 -13.88 -17.89 0.17
CA PHE A 349 -14.42 -18.18 -1.15
C PHE A 349 -14.92 -19.63 -1.24
N SER A 350 -14.23 -20.57 -0.60
CA SER A 350 -14.62 -21.99 -0.60
C SER A 350 -15.91 -22.31 0.18
N LEU A 351 -16.44 -21.36 0.95
CA LEU A 351 -17.73 -21.51 1.64
C LEU A 351 -18.93 -21.30 0.71
N GLY A 352 -18.70 -20.86 -0.53
CA GLY A 352 -19.73 -20.80 -1.56
C GLY A 352 -20.37 -22.17 -1.82
N SER A 353 -21.59 -22.14 -2.35
CA SER A 353 -22.25 -23.35 -2.83
C SER A 353 -21.92 -23.53 -4.30
N THR A 354 -21.64 -24.77 -4.69
CA THR A 354 -21.58 -25.12 -6.10
C THR A 354 -23.01 -25.33 -6.59
N LYS A 355 -23.32 -24.75 -7.75
CA LYS A 355 -24.56 -25.05 -8.44
C LYS A 355 -24.18 -25.94 -9.61
N SER A 356 -24.57 -27.21 -9.57
CA SER A 356 -24.44 -28.07 -10.74
C SER A 356 -25.29 -27.43 -11.83
N ASP A 357 -24.64 -26.97 -12.89
CA ASP A 357 -25.38 -26.53 -14.06
C ASP A 357 -25.94 -27.77 -14.73
N ASP A 358 -27.24 -27.76 -15.07
CA ASP A 358 -27.92 -28.89 -15.73
C ASP A 358 -27.27 -29.22 -17.09
N GLN A 359 -26.42 -28.31 -17.61
CA GLN A 359 -25.68 -28.45 -18.84
C GLN A 359 -24.46 -29.38 -18.76
N GLY A 360 -24.08 -29.86 -17.56
CA GLY A 360 -22.99 -30.82 -17.39
C GLY A 360 -21.60 -30.25 -17.71
N TRP A 361 -21.38 -28.97 -17.41
CA TRP A 361 -20.07 -28.35 -17.56
C TRP A 361 -19.06 -28.93 -16.56
N PRO A 362 -17.79 -29.10 -16.95
CA PRO A 362 -16.77 -29.75 -16.13
C PRO A 362 -16.26 -28.93 -14.95
N PHE A 363 -16.68 -27.66 -14.86
CA PHE A 363 -16.42 -26.80 -13.72
C PHE A 363 -17.74 -26.34 -13.13
N GLU A 364 -17.92 -26.60 -11.85
CA GLU A 364 -19.02 -26.01 -11.10
C GLU A 364 -18.83 -24.49 -11.05
N GLN A 365 -19.88 -23.76 -11.43
CA GLN A 365 -19.89 -22.32 -11.21
C GLN A 365 -20.01 -22.07 -9.70
N PHE A 366 -18.90 -21.66 -9.09
CA PHE A 366 -18.88 -21.32 -7.68
C PHE A 366 -19.69 -20.05 -7.46
N LYS A 367 -20.86 -20.19 -6.83
CA LYS A 367 -21.67 -19.03 -6.47
C LYS A 367 -21.36 -18.64 -5.04
N THR A 368 -20.48 -17.67 -4.89
CA THR A 368 -20.20 -17.03 -3.61
C THR A 368 -21.49 -16.43 -3.06
N SER A 369 -21.85 -16.79 -1.82
CA SER A 369 -23.05 -16.26 -1.17
C SER A 369 -22.89 -14.76 -0.88
N GLY A 370 -24.00 -14.01 -0.88
CA GLY A 370 -23.97 -12.59 -0.50
C GLY A 370 -23.37 -12.38 0.91
N PHE A 371 -23.59 -13.35 1.80
CA PHE A 371 -22.99 -13.37 3.14
C PHE A 371 -21.45 -13.46 3.10
N ALA A 372 -20.88 -14.29 2.22
CA ALA A 372 -19.43 -14.39 2.07
C ALA A 372 -18.81 -13.08 1.55
N TYR A 373 -19.48 -12.37 0.64
CA TYR A 373 -19.02 -11.04 0.22
C TYR A 373 -19.07 -10.01 1.36
N PHE A 374 -20.16 -9.97 2.13
CA PHE A 374 -20.25 -9.10 3.29
C PHE A 374 -19.14 -9.39 4.32
N LEU A 375 -18.91 -10.67 4.62
CA LEU A 375 -17.88 -11.13 5.52
C LEU A 375 -16.47 -10.77 5.01
N MET A 376 -16.25 -10.84 3.70
CA MET A 376 -15.00 -10.43 3.07
C MET A 376 -14.73 -8.94 3.26
N ILE A 377 -15.74 -8.09 3.03
CA ILE A 377 -15.61 -6.64 3.24
C ILE A 377 -15.29 -6.35 4.71
N PHE A 378 -16.02 -6.97 5.64
CA PHE A 378 -15.77 -6.82 7.07
C PHE A 378 -14.34 -7.23 7.46
N LEU A 379 -13.90 -8.41 7.01
CA LEU A 379 -12.55 -8.90 7.28
C LEU A 379 -11.50 -8.00 6.66
N PHE A 380 -11.71 -7.54 5.42
CA PHE A 380 -10.81 -6.62 4.75
C PHE A 380 -10.61 -5.34 5.57
N VAL A 381 -11.69 -4.71 6.02
CA VAL A 381 -11.61 -3.51 6.88
C VAL A 381 -10.89 -3.83 8.20
N GLY A 382 -11.20 -4.96 8.84
CA GLY A 382 -10.55 -5.37 10.10
C GLY A 382 -9.04 -5.60 9.95
N PHE A 383 -8.63 -6.38 8.96
CA PHE A 383 -7.22 -6.62 8.66
C PHE A 383 -6.49 -5.32 8.30
N PHE A 384 -7.10 -4.47 7.49
CA PHE A 384 -6.52 -3.19 7.11
C PHE A 384 -6.36 -2.23 8.29
N TRP A 385 -7.34 -2.20 9.20
CA TRP A 385 -7.22 -1.41 10.43
C TRP A 385 -6.09 -1.92 11.33
N ILE A 386 -5.94 -3.25 11.49
CA ILE A 386 -4.81 -3.84 12.22
C ILE A 386 -3.47 -3.45 11.56
N PHE A 387 -3.39 -3.50 10.23
CA PHE A 387 -2.19 -3.10 9.49
C PHE A 387 -1.82 -1.64 9.72
N ILE A 388 -2.74 -0.70 9.55
CA ILE A 388 -2.45 0.72 9.79
C ILE A 388 -2.16 0.96 11.28
N PHE A 389 -2.86 0.28 12.19
CA PHE A 389 -2.57 0.38 13.61
C PHE A 389 -1.13 0.01 13.92
N ILE A 390 -0.60 -1.07 13.35
CA ILE A 390 0.81 -1.47 13.54
C ILE A 390 1.76 -0.40 12.99
N LEU A 391 1.47 0.15 11.79
CA LEU A 391 2.29 1.25 11.23
C LEU A 391 2.33 2.44 12.19
N GLN A 392 1.15 2.93 12.59
CA GLN A 392 0.99 4.08 13.46
C GLN A 392 1.59 3.84 14.85
N PHE A 393 1.50 2.61 15.36
CA PHE A 393 2.14 2.23 16.60
C PHE A 393 3.66 2.26 16.50
N CYS A 394 4.23 1.79 15.39
CA CYS A 394 5.67 1.84 15.16
C CYS A 394 6.18 3.28 15.02
N GLU A 395 5.48 4.11 14.23
CA GLU A 395 5.76 5.54 14.10
C GLU A 395 5.74 6.22 15.46
N TYR A 396 4.67 6.01 16.24
CA TYR A 396 4.51 6.53 17.59
C TYR A 396 5.68 6.15 18.53
N LEU A 397 6.07 4.87 18.54
CA LEU A 397 7.20 4.40 19.34
C LEU A 397 8.49 5.11 18.93
N VAL A 398 8.71 5.30 17.62
CA VAL A 398 9.88 6.01 17.11
C VAL A 398 9.89 7.47 17.55
N TYR A 399 8.75 8.18 17.46
CA TYR A 399 8.61 9.55 17.95
C TYR A 399 9.00 9.63 19.43
N TYR A 400 8.41 8.76 20.25
CA TYR A 400 8.64 8.77 21.69
C TYR A 400 10.10 8.47 22.07
N LEU A 401 10.67 7.42 21.47
CA LEU A 401 12.07 7.03 21.66
C LEU A 401 13.03 8.16 21.30
N SER A 402 12.74 8.85 20.19
CA SER A 402 13.52 9.99 19.71
C SER A 402 13.46 11.17 20.68
N ILE A 403 12.26 11.54 21.17
CA ILE A 403 12.09 12.61 22.17
C ILE A 403 12.84 12.28 23.46
N SER A 404 12.75 11.03 23.92
CA SER A 404 13.41 10.61 25.16
C SER A 404 14.92 10.72 25.05
N GLU A 405 15.52 10.25 23.94
CA GLU A 405 16.97 10.39 23.73
C GLU A 405 17.39 11.86 23.69
N MET A 406 16.57 12.72 23.08
CA MET A 406 16.82 14.16 23.04
C MET A 406 16.86 14.78 24.43
N ASN A 407 15.87 14.48 25.26
CA ASN A 407 15.81 14.97 26.63
C ASN A 407 17.04 14.49 27.42
N ILE A 408 17.41 13.21 27.30
CA ILE A 408 18.61 12.65 27.94
C ILE A 408 19.87 13.37 27.44
N ARG A 409 19.97 13.68 26.14
CA ARG A 409 21.13 14.37 25.56
C ARG A 409 21.23 15.82 26.04
N ASN A 410 20.11 16.53 26.12
CA ASN A 410 20.08 17.87 26.69
C ASN A 410 20.53 17.87 28.15
N GLU A 411 20.07 16.90 28.94
CA GLU A 411 20.51 16.76 30.33
C GLU A 411 22.01 16.44 30.43
N ARG A 412 22.57 15.59 29.54
CA ARG A 412 24.02 15.32 29.50
C ARG A 412 24.87 16.55 29.19
N ASN A 413 24.36 17.46 28.37
CA ASN A 413 25.10 18.66 27.98
C ASN A 413 25.12 19.73 29.09
N HIS A 414 24.27 19.62 30.11
CA HIS A 414 24.37 20.44 31.30
C HIS A 414 25.42 19.85 32.25
N GLU A 415 26.59 20.51 32.34
CA GLU A 415 27.76 20.07 33.13
C GLU A 415 27.39 19.74 34.59
N GLY A 416 27.77 18.55 35.05
CA GLY A 416 27.59 18.09 36.44
C GLY A 416 26.68 16.87 36.63
N PHE A 417 26.27 16.19 35.57
CA PHE A 417 25.30 15.09 35.66
C PHE A 417 25.90 13.72 35.99
N ASP A 418 25.30 13.05 36.99
CA ASP A 418 25.69 11.75 37.53
C ASP A 418 25.21 10.57 36.64
N GLN A 419 26.06 9.57 36.41
CA GLN A 419 25.75 8.38 35.59
C GLN A 419 24.59 7.55 36.18
N ASP A 420 24.42 7.57 37.50
CA ASP A 420 23.34 6.82 38.15
C ASP A 420 21.95 7.38 37.80
N ARG A 421 21.87 8.69 37.51
CA ARG A 421 20.64 9.35 37.05
C ARG A 421 20.27 8.91 35.62
N ILE A 422 21.26 8.65 34.77
CA ILE A 422 21.06 8.09 33.42
C ILE A 422 20.54 6.64 33.50
N ARG A 423 21.05 5.84 34.44
CA ARG A 423 20.55 4.47 34.66
C ARG A 423 19.10 4.49 35.17
N GLY A 424 18.79 5.39 36.11
CA GLY A 424 17.42 5.63 36.58
C GLY A 424 16.47 6.05 35.44
N LEU A 425 16.91 6.93 34.54
CA LEU A 425 16.14 7.33 33.36
C LEU A 425 15.81 6.15 32.44
N LYS A 426 16.72 5.19 32.25
CA LYS A 426 16.43 3.98 31.45
C LYS A 426 15.39 3.07 32.09
N GLU A 427 15.41 2.90 33.42
CA GLU A 427 14.40 2.11 34.13
C GLU A 427 13.04 2.80 34.15
N ILE A 428 13.04 4.12 34.39
CA ILE A 428 11.85 4.96 34.23
C ILE A 428 11.31 4.80 32.82
N PHE A 429 12.17 4.84 31.80
CA PHE A 429 11.76 4.70 30.41
C PHE A 429 11.05 3.36 30.13
N SER A 430 11.59 2.22 30.56
CA SER A 430 10.92 0.92 30.38
C SER A 430 9.54 0.89 31.06
N THR A 431 9.43 1.53 32.21
CA THR A 431 8.19 1.59 32.99
C THR A 431 7.17 2.54 32.32
N GLU A 432 7.66 3.67 31.79
CA GLU A 432 6.86 4.67 31.09
C GLU A 432 6.40 4.21 29.71
N VAL A 433 7.18 3.43 28.95
CA VAL A 433 6.70 2.81 27.70
C VAL A 433 5.49 1.93 27.96
N THR A 434 5.50 1.14 29.04
CA THR A 434 4.40 0.24 29.40
C THR A 434 3.15 1.03 29.83
N LYS A 435 3.32 2.08 30.65
CA LYS A 435 2.22 2.97 31.03
C LYS A 435 1.68 3.73 29.81
N MET A 436 2.56 4.27 28.98
CA MET A 436 2.22 5.01 27.77
C MET A 436 1.43 4.14 26.79
N TYR A 437 1.82 2.87 26.62
CA TYR A 437 1.04 1.90 25.85
C TYR A 437 -0.39 1.80 26.40
N GLN A 438 -0.54 1.68 27.71
CA GLN A 438 -1.86 1.61 28.34
C GLN A 438 -2.70 2.88 28.15
N PHE A 439 -2.05 4.05 28.16
CA PHE A 439 -2.65 5.39 28.11
C PHE A 439 -2.81 6.02 26.73
N ARG A 440 -2.27 5.43 25.65
CA ARG A 440 -2.29 6.06 24.31
C ARG A 440 -2.79 5.16 23.19
N ILE A 441 -3.02 3.86 23.46
CA ILE A 441 -3.50 2.91 22.46
C ILE A 441 -4.84 3.33 21.83
N GLY A 442 -5.77 3.90 22.60
CA GLY A 442 -7.06 4.36 22.08
C GLY A 442 -6.91 5.50 21.07
N THR A 443 -5.98 6.43 21.31
CA THR A 443 -5.65 7.50 20.37
C THR A 443 -5.01 6.95 19.10
N ILE A 444 -4.05 6.02 19.21
CA ILE A 444 -3.41 5.39 18.05
C ILE A 444 -4.44 4.59 17.22
N ALA A 445 -5.34 3.86 17.88
CA ALA A 445 -6.45 3.15 17.24
C ALA A 445 -7.40 4.11 16.49
N LYS A 446 -7.75 5.24 17.11
CA LYS A 446 -8.56 6.28 16.47
C LYS A 446 -7.85 6.93 15.28
N CYS A 447 -6.58 7.27 15.42
CA CYS A 447 -5.78 7.84 14.34
C CYS A 447 -5.63 6.86 13.18
N SER A 448 -5.42 5.57 13.44
CA SER A 448 -5.28 4.57 12.38
C SER A 448 -6.56 4.36 11.56
N ILE A 449 -7.74 4.39 12.17
CA ILE A 449 -9.00 4.31 11.41
C ILE A 449 -9.30 5.60 10.64
N LEU A 450 -9.01 6.77 11.23
CA LEU A 450 -9.14 8.04 10.52
C LEU A 450 -8.17 8.12 9.34
N TYR A 451 -6.94 7.66 9.53
CA TYR A 451 -5.96 7.53 8.46
C TYR A 451 -6.50 6.65 7.34
N PHE A 452 -7.07 5.48 7.66
CA PHE A 452 -7.70 4.64 6.65
C PHE A 452 -8.81 5.36 5.85
N LEU A 453 -9.75 5.97 6.57
CA LEU A 453 -10.94 6.57 5.96
C LEU A 453 -10.61 7.82 5.15
N LEU A 454 -9.59 8.59 5.55
CA LEU A 454 -9.23 9.86 4.94
C LEU A 454 -8.16 9.72 3.85
N TYR A 455 -7.32 8.68 3.91
CA TYR A 455 -6.22 8.51 2.96
C TYR A 455 -6.71 8.30 1.52
N ILE A 456 -7.75 7.49 1.31
CA ILE A 456 -8.26 7.22 -0.05
C ILE A 456 -8.87 8.47 -0.69
N PRO A 457 -9.83 9.18 -0.04
CA PRO A 457 -10.35 10.45 -0.57
C PRO A 457 -9.26 11.50 -0.79
N ARG A 458 -8.27 11.55 0.10
CA ARG A 458 -7.11 12.43 -0.03
C ARG A 458 -6.30 12.15 -1.30
N SER A 459 -5.87 10.91 -1.55
CA SER A 459 -5.05 10.60 -2.74
C SER A 459 -5.77 10.95 -4.04
N ILE A 460 -7.10 10.79 -4.06
CA ILE A 460 -7.94 11.22 -5.18
C ILE A 460 -7.89 12.76 -5.31
N LEU A 461 -8.03 13.47 -4.20
CA LEU A 461 -8.07 14.94 -4.20
C LEU A 461 -6.72 15.60 -4.47
N GLU A 462 -5.60 15.05 -4.00
CA GLU A 462 -4.25 15.46 -4.38
C GLU A 462 -4.01 15.27 -5.89
N SER A 463 -4.50 14.17 -6.45
CA SER A 463 -4.40 13.91 -7.88
C SER A 463 -5.21 14.94 -8.68
N ILE A 464 -6.38 15.32 -8.18
CA ILE A 464 -7.23 16.36 -8.78
C ILE A 464 -6.57 17.74 -8.66
N ASP A 465 -6.06 18.11 -7.48
CA ASP A 465 -5.41 19.40 -7.26
C ASP A 465 -4.14 19.53 -8.10
N THR A 466 -3.28 18.51 -8.13
CA THR A 466 -2.08 18.50 -8.98
C THR A 466 -2.43 18.66 -10.46
N SER A 467 -3.48 17.98 -10.93
CA SER A 467 -3.96 18.14 -12.30
C SER A 467 -4.52 19.55 -12.56
N TYR A 468 -5.05 20.20 -11.53
CA TYR A 468 -5.66 21.52 -11.60
C TYR A 468 -4.61 22.64 -11.55
N GLN A 469 -3.67 22.61 -10.62
CA GLN A 469 -2.56 23.56 -10.51
C GLN A 469 -1.79 23.65 -11.83
N ARG A 470 -1.54 22.52 -12.50
CA ARG A 470 -0.93 22.51 -13.85
C ARG A 470 -1.74 23.26 -14.90
N LYS A 471 -3.07 23.16 -14.88
CA LYS A 471 -3.93 23.93 -15.79
C LYS A 471 -3.91 25.41 -15.44
N LEU A 472 -3.86 25.73 -14.14
CA LEU A 472 -3.81 27.11 -13.66
C LEU A 472 -2.50 27.79 -14.01
N ASP A 473 -1.37 27.10 -13.85
CA ASP A 473 -0.05 27.60 -14.23
C ASP A 473 0.07 27.80 -15.74
N LYS A 474 -0.46 26.85 -16.52
CA LYS A 474 -0.54 27.01 -17.98
C LYS A 474 -1.38 28.22 -18.35
N PHE A 475 -2.53 28.40 -17.71
CA PHE A 475 -3.39 29.56 -17.91
C PHE A 475 -2.72 30.87 -17.51
N ARG A 476 -2.01 30.91 -16.36
CA ARG A 476 -1.21 32.07 -15.93
C ARG A 476 -0.12 32.38 -16.94
N GLN A 477 0.59 31.37 -17.43
CA GLN A 477 1.59 31.54 -18.50
C GLN A 477 0.96 32.06 -19.78
N ASP A 478 -0.20 31.53 -20.19
CA ASP A 478 -0.93 32.00 -21.37
C ASP A 478 -1.41 33.45 -21.21
N ILE A 479 -1.82 33.87 -20.01
CA ILE A 479 -2.14 35.27 -19.71
C ILE A 479 -0.88 36.15 -19.77
N LEU A 480 0.23 35.72 -19.17
CA LEU A 480 1.48 36.48 -19.17
C LEU A 480 2.05 36.61 -20.60
N LEU A 481 1.88 35.59 -21.44
CA LEU A 481 2.30 35.61 -22.84
C LEU A 481 1.34 36.42 -23.73
N ASN A 482 0.03 36.43 -23.42
CA ASN A 482 -0.99 37.15 -24.18
C ASN A 482 -1.40 38.51 -23.57
N GLN A 483 -0.64 39.02 -22.60
CA GLN A 483 -0.93 40.26 -21.85
C GLN A 483 -1.00 41.54 -22.71
N SER A 484 -0.76 41.43 -24.03
CA SER A 484 -0.98 42.51 -24.99
C SER A 484 -2.41 42.59 -25.57
N ARG A 485 -3.34 41.66 -25.26
CA ARG A 485 -4.67 41.63 -25.93
C ARG A 485 -5.90 41.29 -25.08
N ILE A 486 -5.83 41.26 -23.74
CA ILE A 486 -7.02 40.92 -22.95
C ILE A 486 -7.89 42.19 -22.72
N PRO A 487 -9.13 42.26 -23.25
CA PRO A 487 -10.05 43.35 -22.97
C PRO A 487 -10.44 43.35 -21.49
N ARG A 488 -10.45 44.53 -20.86
CA ARG A 488 -10.55 44.70 -19.40
C ARG A 488 -11.89 44.32 -18.77
N ASP A 489 -12.91 44.01 -19.56
CA ASP A 489 -14.30 44.11 -19.08
C ASP A 489 -15.13 42.81 -19.13
N GLU A 490 -14.53 41.66 -19.45
CA GLU A 490 -15.23 40.38 -19.30
C GLU A 490 -14.96 39.77 -17.92
N GLU A 491 -15.93 39.95 -17.01
CA GLU A 491 -16.03 39.18 -15.77
C GLU A 491 -16.22 37.69 -16.12
N ILE A 492 -15.10 36.96 -16.12
CA ILE A 492 -15.09 35.51 -16.30
C ILE A 492 -16.01 34.87 -15.23
N PRO A 493 -16.90 33.94 -15.58
CA PRO A 493 -17.85 33.32 -14.66
C PRO A 493 -17.12 32.41 -13.66
N HIS A 494 -16.56 33.02 -12.61
CA HIS A 494 -15.69 32.38 -11.63
C HIS A 494 -16.41 31.81 -10.40
N THR A 495 -17.70 32.07 -10.20
CA THR A 495 -18.30 31.96 -8.86
C THR A 495 -18.66 30.53 -8.41
N SER A 496 -19.14 29.66 -9.31
CA SER A 496 -19.52 28.28 -8.95
C SER A 496 -18.31 27.37 -8.78
N PHE A 497 -17.33 27.52 -9.67
CA PHE A 497 -16.09 26.74 -9.63
C PHE A 497 -15.20 27.15 -8.46
N MET A 498 -15.04 28.45 -8.19
CA MET A 498 -14.29 28.94 -7.02
C MET A 498 -14.92 28.53 -5.68
N LYS A 499 -16.25 28.31 -5.63
CA LYS A 499 -16.91 27.76 -4.45
C LYS A 499 -16.55 26.30 -4.23
N ILE A 500 -16.62 25.47 -5.26
CA ILE A 500 -16.19 24.05 -5.17
C ILE A 500 -14.71 23.98 -4.84
N GLN A 501 -13.87 24.81 -5.48
CA GLN A 501 -12.45 24.94 -5.17
C GLN A 501 -12.24 25.36 -3.72
N ARG A 502 -12.91 26.40 -3.22
CA ARG A 502 -12.76 26.83 -1.83
C ARG A 502 -13.21 25.75 -0.84
N SER A 503 -14.30 25.03 -1.12
CA SER A 503 -14.73 23.91 -0.28
C SER A 503 -13.76 22.73 -0.34
N LEU A 504 -13.21 22.41 -1.50
CA LEU A 504 -12.19 21.38 -1.67
C LEU A 504 -10.86 21.78 -1.01
N CYS A 505 -10.42 23.02 -1.16
CA CYS A 505 -9.24 23.57 -0.50
C CYS A 505 -9.44 23.62 1.02
N GLN A 506 -10.62 23.99 1.53
CA GLN A 506 -10.89 23.97 2.98
C GLN A 506 -10.94 22.55 3.55
N TRP A 507 -11.54 21.61 2.80
CA TRP A 507 -11.53 20.19 3.18
C TRP A 507 -10.12 19.60 3.10
N TYR A 508 -9.35 19.98 2.08
CA TYR A 508 -7.95 19.59 1.87
C TYR A 508 -7.05 20.17 2.96
N GLU A 509 -7.16 21.47 3.26
CA GLU A 509 -6.48 22.15 4.36
C GLU A 509 -6.81 21.50 5.70
N GLY A 510 -8.05 21.05 5.93
CA GLY A 510 -8.41 20.28 7.11
C GLY A 510 -7.72 18.91 7.20
N ASN A 511 -7.50 18.25 6.06
CA ASN A 511 -6.81 16.96 5.98
C ASN A 511 -5.28 17.07 5.99
N GLU A 512 -4.73 18.11 5.37
CA GLU A 512 -3.32 18.51 5.49
C GLU A 512 -3.03 18.96 6.92
N LEU A 513 -3.95 19.67 7.59
CA LEU A 513 -3.91 19.85 9.04
C LEU A 513 -3.83 18.48 9.69
N LEU A 514 -4.80 17.57 9.51
CA LEU A 514 -4.76 16.25 10.16
C LEU A 514 -3.47 15.46 9.90
N LYS A 515 -2.84 15.59 8.72
CA LYS A 515 -1.55 14.98 8.37
C LYS A 515 -0.37 15.67 9.05
N GLY A 516 -0.19 16.98 8.87
CA GLY A 516 0.88 17.75 9.52
C GLY A 516 0.76 17.65 11.03
N LEU A 517 -0.46 17.72 11.55
CA LEU A 517 -0.77 17.55 12.95
C LEU A 517 -0.56 16.13 13.47
N GLN A 518 -0.40 15.09 12.63
CA GLN A 518 -0.23 13.75 13.16
C GLN A 518 1.14 13.57 13.84
N PRO A 519 2.28 13.75 13.14
CA PRO A 519 3.61 13.75 13.76
C PRO A 519 3.74 14.79 14.88
N TYR A 520 3.25 16.00 14.58
CA TYR A 520 3.48 17.20 15.36
C TYR A 520 2.54 17.34 16.55
N GLY A 521 1.28 16.98 16.38
CA GLY A 521 0.30 16.85 17.43
C GLY A 521 0.60 15.68 18.36
N PHE A 522 1.16 14.57 17.86
CA PHE A 522 1.68 13.52 18.76
C PHE A 522 2.83 14.06 19.61
N PHE A 523 3.83 14.69 18.99
CA PHE A 523 4.95 15.28 19.71
C PHE A 523 4.49 16.28 20.77
N TYR A 524 3.69 17.27 20.37
CA TYR A 524 3.26 18.35 21.24
C TYR A 524 2.26 17.87 22.30
N SER A 525 1.45 16.86 22.00
CA SER A 525 0.57 16.19 22.98
C SER A 525 1.37 15.41 24.03
N ILE A 526 2.47 14.76 23.62
CA ILE A 526 3.37 14.06 24.54
C ILE A 526 4.12 15.07 25.41
N SER A 527 4.69 16.12 24.82
CA SER A 527 5.53 17.08 25.56
C SER A 527 4.73 17.93 26.54
N ASN A 528 3.50 18.33 26.17
CA ASN A 528 2.72 19.29 26.95
C ASN A 528 1.49 18.68 27.64
N GLN A 529 1.26 17.37 27.50
CA GLN A 529 0.06 16.70 28.02
C GLN A 529 -1.24 17.37 27.55
N ILE A 530 -1.31 17.85 26.31
CA ILE A 530 -2.51 18.48 25.73
C ILE A 530 -3.25 17.46 24.86
N GLY A 531 -4.57 17.62 24.67
CA GLY A 531 -5.35 16.81 23.74
C GLY A 531 -4.77 16.87 22.33
N PHE A 532 -4.71 15.72 21.63
CA PHE A 532 -4.02 15.57 20.34
C PHE A 532 -4.44 16.60 19.28
N SER A 533 -5.74 16.86 19.14
CA SER A 533 -6.26 17.84 18.17
C SER A 533 -5.79 19.27 18.47
N GLU A 534 -5.79 19.66 19.75
CA GLU A 534 -5.37 21.01 20.16
C GLU A 534 -3.85 21.17 20.05
N ALA A 535 -3.11 20.13 20.43
CA ALA A 535 -1.66 20.05 20.29
C ALA A 535 -1.21 20.21 18.84
N GLY A 536 -1.92 19.54 17.93
CA GLY A 536 -1.72 19.74 16.51
C GLY A 536 -1.93 21.20 16.12
N ILE A 537 -3.14 21.75 16.30
CA ILE A 537 -3.47 23.11 15.84
C ILE A 537 -2.46 24.15 16.34
N LYS A 538 -2.01 24.02 17.59
CA LYS A 538 -0.96 24.90 18.16
C LYS A 538 0.37 24.78 17.41
N MET A 539 0.80 23.56 17.08
CA MET A 539 2.05 23.35 16.36
C MET A 539 1.98 23.84 14.91
N GLN A 540 0.84 23.67 14.22
CA GLN A 540 0.68 24.23 12.87
C GLN A 540 0.83 25.75 12.89
N LYS A 541 0.14 26.43 13.81
CA LYS A 541 0.30 27.88 13.96
C LYS A 541 1.75 28.27 14.23
N LEU A 542 2.47 27.49 15.01
CA LEU A 542 3.88 27.72 15.29
C LEU A 542 4.70 27.62 14.00
N ILE A 543 4.46 26.58 13.19
CA ILE A 543 5.10 26.35 11.90
C ILE A 543 4.83 27.52 10.93
N ASP A 544 3.55 27.86 10.74
CA ASP A 544 3.12 28.96 9.86
C ASP A 544 3.77 30.30 10.26
N GLN A 545 3.98 30.50 11.57
CA GLN A 545 4.58 31.72 12.12
C GLN A 545 6.10 31.73 12.09
N THR A 546 6.77 30.58 12.17
CA THR A 546 8.23 30.55 12.40
C THR A 546 9.04 30.47 11.12
N ALA A 547 8.56 29.92 9.99
CA ALA A 547 9.36 29.92 8.75
C ALA A 547 8.71 29.32 7.48
N PHE A 548 8.75 30.07 6.37
CA PHE A 548 8.59 29.55 5.01
C PHE A 548 9.67 28.49 4.63
N TRP A 549 10.91 28.66 5.10
CA TRP A 549 12.00 27.72 4.81
C TRP A 549 11.79 26.32 5.43
N PHE A 550 10.89 26.23 6.41
CA PHE A 550 10.57 24.99 7.08
C PHE A 550 9.64 24.11 6.25
N GLU A 551 8.64 24.71 5.60
CA GLU A 551 7.79 24.02 4.62
C GLU A 551 8.64 23.44 3.50
N ASP A 552 9.59 24.22 2.95
CA ASP A 552 10.54 23.73 1.95
C ASP A 552 11.34 22.50 2.44
N MET A 553 11.76 22.47 3.71
CA MET A 553 12.50 21.33 4.27
C MET A 553 11.64 20.09 4.49
N LEU A 554 10.35 20.28 4.80
CA LEU A 554 9.39 19.18 4.90
C LEU A 554 9.06 18.62 3.53
N ASP A 555 8.85 19.49 2.54
CA ASP A 555 8.57 19.11 1.17
C ASP A 555 9.76 18.37 0.53
N GLU A 556 10.99 18.84 0.76
CA GLU A 556 12.21 18.13 0.33
C GLU A 556 12.33 16.75 1.00
N GLY A 557 12.01 16.65 2.30
CA GLY A 557 12.01 15.40 3.06
C GLY A 557 10.97 14.41 2.54
N GLU A 558 9.72 14.85 2.38
CA GLU A 558 8.62 14.03 1.85
C GLU A 558 8.91 13.59 0.42
N THR A 559 9.47 14.47 -0.41
CA THR A 559 9.87 14.13 -1.78
C THR A 559 10.93 13.04 -1.78
N PHE A 560 11.96 13.15 -0.95
CA PHE A 560 13.01 12.14 -0.80
C PHE A 560 12.45 10.80 -0.31
N GLU A 561 11.57 10.83 0.69
CA GLU A 561 10.90 9.64 1.22
C GLU A 561 10.09 8.92 0.14
N ASN A 562 9.24 9.66 -0.57
CA ASN A 562 8.42 9.12 -1.64
C ASN A 562 9.27 8.55 -2.76
N GLN A 563 10.36 9.22 -3.13
CA GLN A 563 11.30 8.70 -4.13
C GLN A 563 11.93 7.37 -3.70
N ILE A 564 12.35 7.21 -2.44
CA ILE A 564 12.87 5.93 -1.94
C ILE A 564 11.80 4.85 -2.02
N LYS A 565 10.58 5.15 -1.55
CA LYS A 565 9.45 4.20 -1.59
C LYS A 565 9.23 3.69 -3.01
N TYR A 566 9.08 4.61 -3.97
CA TYR A 566 8.87 4.25 -5.36
C TYR A 566 10.05 3.50 -5.96
N SER A 567 11.29 3.87 -5.60
CA SER A 567 12.50 3.21 -6.09
C SER A 567 12.56 1.74 -5.67
N ILE A 568 12.26 1.44 -4.40
CA ILE A 568 12.24 0.06 -3.89
C ILE A 568 11.11 -0.73 -4.54
N CYS A 569 9.89 -0.19 -4.56
CA CYS A 569 8.75 -0.81 -5.24
C CYS A 569 9.08 -1.16 -6.68
N PHE A 570 9.75 -0.24 -7.36
CA PHE A 570 10.09 -0.37 -8.75
C PHE A 570 11.14 -1.46 -8.98
N ILE A 571 12.26 -1.43 -8.25
CA ILE A 571 13.33 -2.44 -8.37
C ILE A 571 12.77 -3.83 -8.12
N VAL A 572 11.92 -3.98 -7.10
CA VAL A 572 11.30 -5.26 -6.75
C VAL A 572 10.28 -5.67 -7.81
N GLY A 573 9.43 -4.75 -8.25
CA GLY A 573 8.42 -5.00 -9.29
C GLY A 573 9.04 -5.40 -10.64
N LEU A 574 10.12 -4.73 -11.05
CA LEU A 574 10.88 -5.08 -12.26
C LEU A 574 11.47 -6.48 -12.13
N SER A 575 12.14 -6.76 -11.01
CA SER A 575 12.81 -8.03 -10.80
C SER A 575 11.81 -9.19 -10.74
N PHE A 576 10.66 -8.98 -10.09
CA PHE A 576 9.55 -9.93 -10.08
C PHE A 576 9.00 -10.17 -11.48
N THR A 577 8.77 -9.10 -12.25
CA THR A 577 8.28 -9.18 -13.62
C THR A 577 9.24 -9.99 -14.49
N LEU A 578 10.54 -9.67 -14.46
CA LEU A 578 11.58 -10.41 -15.20
C LEU A 578 11.65 -11.89 -14.79
N ALA A 579 11.53 -12.20 -13.49
CA ALA A 579 11.53 -13.57 -13.01
C ALA A 579 10.33 -14.36 -13.56
N ILE A 580 9.13 -13.78 -13.55
CA ILE A 580 7.95 -14.44 -14.13
C ILE A 580 8.10 -14.60 -15.64
N PHE A 581 8.57 -13.57 -16.36
CA PHE A 581 8.79 -13.68 -17.81
C PHE A 581 9.82 -14.77 -18.16
N SER A 582 10.80 -15.02 -17.30
CA SER A 582 11.76 -16.12 -17.48
C SER A 582 11.15 -17.50 -17.22
N SER A 583 10.06 -17.59 -16.45
CA SER A 583 9.31 -18.82 -16.26
C SER A 583 8.37 -19.03 -17.45
N SER A 584 8.79 -19.88 -18.40
CA SER A 584 8.10 -20.14 -19.67
C SER A 584 6.70 -20.76 -19.57
N SER A 585 6.14 -20.90 -18.36
CA SER A 585 4.91 -21.63 -18.08
C SER A 585 3.69 -20.77 -17.75
N LEU A 586 3.86 -19.48 -17.41
CA LEU A 586 2.71 -18.61 -17.10
C LEU A 586 2.22 -17.89 -18.35
N GLN A 587 0.93 -18.03 -18.64
CA GLN A 587 0.22 -17.09 -19.51
C GLN A 587 0.35 -15.68 -18.90
N VAL A 588 0.22 -14.64 -19.72
CA VAL A 588 0.60 -13.29 -19.25
C VAL A 588 -0.58 -12.39 -18.91
N SER A 589 -1.77 -12.68 -19.43
CA SER A 589 -3.01 -12.05 -18.93
C SER A 589 -3.18 -12.25 -17.41
N THR A 590 -2.64 -13.35 -16.90
CA THR A 590 -2.66 -13.78 -15.50
C THR A 590 -1.56 -13.17 -14.62
N ILE A 591 -0.55 -12.51 -15.20
CA ILE A 591 0.60 -11.98 -14.44
C ILE A 591 0.30 -10.61 -13.80
N MET A 592 -0.68 -9.88 -14.34
CA MET A 592 -0.97 -8.50 -13.90
C MET A 592 -1.41 -8.41 -12.45
N VAL A 593 -2.20 -9.36 -11.97
CA VAL A 593 -2.68 -9.37 -10.58
C VAL A 593 -1.55 -9.69 -9.60
N PRO A 594 -0.73 -10.73 -9.80
CA PRO A 594 0.50 -10.95 -9.04
C PRO A 594 1.46 -9.74 -9.04
N ILE A 595 1.65 -9.08 -10.20
CA ILE A 595 2.48 -7.87 -10.29
C ILE A 595 1.90 -6.77 -9.40
N ALA A 596 0.60 -6.48 -9.52
CA ALA A 596 -0.05 -5.46 -8.70
C ALA A 596 0.08 -5.77 -7.21
N PHE A 597 -0.12 -7.05 -6.83
CA PHE A 597 0.05 -7.51 -5.45
C PHE A 597 1.49 -7.31 -4.95
N MET A 598 2.49 -7.57 -5.79
CA MET A 598 3.89 -7.30 -5.47
C MET A 598 4.20 -5.83 -5.29
N PHE A 599 3.66 -4.98 -6.16
CA PHE A 599 3.82 -3.53 -6.00
C PHE A 599 3.21 -3.07 -4.67
N ILE A 600 2.03 -3.57 -4.30
CA ILE A 600 1.38 -3.24 -3.03
C ILE A 600 2.23 -3.73 -1.85
N ILE A 601 2.70 -4.99 -1.85
CA ILE A 601 3.56 -5.52 -0.78
C ILE A 601 4.83 -4.68 -0.66
N SER A 602 5.51 -4.44 -1.77
CA SER A 602 6.76 -3.68 -1.77
C SER A 602 6.55 -2.24 -1.29
N TYR A 603 5.40 -1.66 -1.64
CA TYR A 603 5.01 -0.33 -1.18
C TYR A 603 4.73 -0.31 0.31
N VAL A 604 3.98 -1.27 0.85
CA VAL A 604 3.71 -1.35 2.29
C VAL A 604 5.00 -1.55 3.08
N ILE A 605 5.92 -2.40 2.60
CA ILE A 605 7.23 -2.62 3.22
C ILE A 605 8.03 -1.32 3.21
N SER A 606 8.06 -0.64 2.06
CA SER A 606 8.79 0.62 1.93
C SER A 606 8.14 1.72 2.78
N LEU A 607 6.82 1.77 2.86
CA LEU A 607 6.06 2.70 3.68
C LEU A 607 6.44 2.53 5.15
N LEU A 608 6.49 1.29 5.64
CA LEU A 608 6.90 0.99 7.01
C LEU A 608 8.29 1.52 7.34
N TYR A 609 9.27 1.23 6.48
CA TYR A 609 10.64 1.67 6.72
C TYR A 609 10.78 3.19 6.59
N VAL A 610 10.25 3.75 5.51
CA VAL A 610 10.44 5.16 5.20
C VAL A 610 9.66 6.05 6.16
N ASN A 611 8.42 5.69 6.51
CA ASN A 611 7.67 6.46 7.51
C ASN A 611 8.37 6.44 8.87
N MET A 612 8.98 5.32 9.28
CA MET A 612 9.74 5.29 10.52
C MET A 612 10.92 6.26 10.50
N TYR A 613 11.66 6.39 9.38
CA TYR A 613 12.71 7.40 9.27
C TYR A 613 12.15 8.82 9.20
N GLY A 614 11.05 9.01 8.47
CA GLY A 614 10.33 10.27 8.42
C GLY A 614 9.87 10.73 9.80
N SER A 615 9.43 9.79 10.64
CA SER A 615 9.07 10.10 12.02
C SER A 615 10.26 10.60 12.85
N ILE A 616 11.44 10.00 12.71
CA ILE A 616 12.66 10.52 13.36
C ILE A 616 12.96 11.93 12.84
N TYR A 617 12.84 12.13 11.53
CA TYR A 617 13.12 13.40 10.87
C TYR A 617 12.19 14.50 11.41
N SER A 618 10.87 14.27 11.36
CA SER A 618 9.87 15.16 11.91
C SER A 618 10.12 15.44 13.39
N THR A 619 10.42 14.41 14.21
CA THR A 619 10.70 14.60 15.65
C THR A 619 11.83 15.59 15.88
N PHE A 620 12.94 15.43 15.16
CA PHE A 620 14.11 16.29 15.32
C PHE A 620 13.79 17.74 14.99
N ILE A 621 13.06 17.91 13.92
CA ILE A 621 12.56 19.19 13.45
C ILE A 621 11.70 19.88 14.53
N VAL A 622 10.69 19.19 15.09
CA VAL A 622 9.82 19.78 16.11
C VAL A 622 10.64 20.18 17.32
N TYR A 623 11.53 19.29 17.74
CA TYR A 623 12.35 19.53 18.89
C TYR A 623 13.26 20.74 18.71
N TYR A 624 13.90 20.87 17.54
CA TYR A 624 14.74 22.03 17.22
C TYR A 624 13.94 23.33 17.28
N LEU A 625 12.75 23.34 16.68
CA LEU A 625 11.84 24.50 16.69
C LEU A 625 11.35 24.87 18.09
N VAL A 626 10.98 23.87 18.90
CA VAL A 626 10.37 24.10 20.21
C VAL A 626 11.41 24.43 21.28
N PHE A 627 12.57 23.78 21.26
CA PHE A 627 13.52 23.86 22.37
C PHE A 627 14.80 24.65 22.07
N GLN A 628 15.27 24.67 20.82
CA GLN A 628 16.49 25.42 20.47
C GLN A 628 16.19 26.82 19.94
N TYR A 629 15.23 26.95 19.02
CA TYR A 629 14.92 28.24 18.39
C TYR A 629 14.56 29.36 19.39
N PRO A 630 13.76 29.13 20.46
CA PRO A 630 13.38 30.20 21.39
C PRO A 630 14.51 30.63 22.33
N ASN A 631 15.60 29.86 22.43
CA ASN A 631 16.74 30.18 23.29
C ASN A 631 17.79 31.04 22.60
N ASP A 632 17.65 31.29 21.30
CA ASP A 632 18.46 32.27 20.58
C ASP A 632 17.90 33.68 20.87
N HIS A 633 18.64 34.42 21.71
CA HIS A 633 18.16 35.65 22.37
C HIS A 633 17.76 36.78 21.41
N ASP A 634 18.23 36.75 20.16
CA ASP A 634 18.00 37.79 19.14
C ASP A 634 16.63 37.70 18.43
N HIS A 635 15.84 36.64 18.63
CA HIS A 635 14.57 36.45 17.92
C HIS A 635 13.30 36.59 18.77
N ARG A 636 13.41 36.65 20.11
CA ARG A 636 12.25 36.87 21.00
C ARG A 636 11.55 38.21 20.79
N GLN A 637 12.25 39.20 20.23
CA GLN A 637 11.69 40.54 19.99
C GLN A 637 10.69 40.59 18.83
N PHE A 638 10.71 39.59 17.94
CA PHE A 638 9.85 39.58 16.74
C PHE A 638 8.45 38.99 17.03
N ILE A 639 8.36 37.96 17.88
CA ILE A 639 7.12 37.21 18.12
C ILE A 639 6.13 37.95 19.04
N SER A 640 6.59 38.87 19.92
CA SER A 640 5.70 39.50 20.89
C SER A 640 4.74 40.56 20.30
N ASN A 641 4.91 40.96 19.04
CA ASN A 641 4.16 42.08 18.47
C ASN A 641 2.95 41.66 17.61
N GLU A 642 2.71 40.36 17.37
CA GLU A 642 1.74 39.94 16.35
C GLU A 642 0.84 38.74 16.75
N LEU A 643 0.24 38.79 17.95
CA LEU A 643 -0.77 37.80 18.35
C LEU A 643 -2.11 38.44 18.72
N GLN A 644 -3.02 38.54 17.73
CA GLN A 644 -4.46 38.64 17.96
C GLN A 644 -5.10 37.24 17.93
N LEU A 645 -5.03 36.53 19.05
CA LEU A 645 -5.55 35.16 19.25
C LEU A 645 -7.08 35.03 19.16
N ASN A 646 -7.83 36.10 19.43
CA ASN A 646 -9.26 36.00 19.77
C ASN A 646 -10.22 35.80 18.58
N LYS A 647 -9.79 36.04 17.33
CA LYS A 647 -10.68 35.93 16.15
C LYS A 647 -10.75 34.53 15.53
N PHE A 648 -9.80 33.65 15.85
CA PHE A 648 -9.70 32.32 15.25
C PHE A 648 -10.37 31.23 16.10
N GLU A 649 -10.40 31.37 17.43
CA GLU A 649 -11.20 30.49 18.31
C GLU A 649 -12.69 30.53 17.96
N ASP A 650 -13.22 31.72 17.59
CA ASP A 650 -14.60 31.90 17.14
C ASP A 650 -14.93 31.18 15.81
N PHE A 651 -13.92 30.90 14.98
CA PHE A 651 -14.08 30.20 13.70
C PHE A 651 -14.11 28.67 13.89
N ILE A 652 -13.23 28.13 14.75
CA ILE A 652 -13.20 26.70 15.08
C ILE A 652 -14.49 26.27 15.79
N ASN A 653 -14.98 27.06 16.74
CA ASN A 653 -16.21 26.78 17.47
C ASN A 653 -17.45 26.75 16.54
N LYS A 654 -17.42 27.46 15.40
CA LYS A 654 -18.47 27.40 14.36
C LYS A 654 -18.40 26.13 13.50
N ILE A 655 -17.22 25.57 13.27
CA ILE A 655 -17.05 24.34 12.46
C ILE A 655 -17.43 23.11 13.28
N THR A 656 -17.11 23.06 14.56
CA THR A 656 -17.45 21.92 15.44
C THR A 656 -18.93 21.87 15.83
N ALA A 657 -19.67 22.97 15.67
CA ALA A 657 -21.07 23.06 16.07
C ALA A 657 -22.07 22.61 14.98
N ASP A 658 -21.64 22.47 13.71
CA ASP A 658 -22.54 22.14 12.60
C ASP A 658 -22.08 20.85 11.87
N PRO A 659 -22.88 19.76 11.90
CA PRO A 659 -22.54 18.47 11.29
C PRO A 659 -22.81 18.27 9.77
N PRO A 660 -23.29 19.23 8.94
CA PRO A 660 -23.72 18.90 7.57
C PRO A 660 -22.58 18.50 6.62
N VAL A 661 -21.31 18.76 7.00
CA VAL A 661 -20.14 18.35 6.20
C VAL A 661 -19.92 16.82 6.25
N ILE A 662 -20.28 16.14 7.34
CA ILE A 662 -20.15 14.68 7.48
C ILE A 662 -21.23 13.95 6.66
N VAL A 663 -22.43 14.53 6.55
CA VAL A 663 -23.54 13.97 5.76
C VAL A 663 -23.25 14.05 4.26
N PHE A 664 -22.61 15.13 3.81
CA PHE A 664 -22.20 15.27 2.41
C PHE A 664 -21.08 14.30 2.01
N ALA A 665 -20.19 13.96 2.94
CA ALA A 665 -19.11 12.99 2.73
C ALA A 665 -19.57 11.51 2.74
N LEU A 666 -20.76 11.20 3.27
CA LEU A 666 -21.37 9.87 3.22
C LEU A 666 -22.31 9.68 2.00
N GLN A 667 -22.64 10.76 1.29
CA GLN A 667 -23.47 10.73 0.06
C GLN A 667 -22.64 10.67 -1.23
N LEU A 668 -21.34 10.96 -1.17
CA LEU A 668 -20.34 10.80 -2.23
C LEU A 668 -19.63 9.45 -2.07
#